data_AF-A0A7W1AV98-F1
#
_entry.id   AF-A0A7W1AV98-F1
#
_cell.length_a   1.000
_cell.length_b   1.000
_cell.length_c   1.000
_cell.angle_alpha   90.00
_cell.angle_beta   90.00
_cell.angle_gamma   90.00
#
_symmetry.space_group_name_H-M   'P 1'
#
loop_
_entity.id
_entity.type
_entity.pdbx_description
1 polymer ?
#
loop_
_entity_poly.entity_id
_entity_poly.type
_entity_poly.pdbx_seq_one_letter_code
_entity_poly.pdbx_strand_id
1 'polypeptide(L)'
;MARNGVSLDDKFDLRKERVFLSGTQAVVRLALTQKERDRRAGLNTAGFISGYRGSPLGGLDQQLWRAKKVLDPNDIVFQPGLNEDLAATSVWGSQQAEIRGEGRYDGVFGIWYGKGPGVDRTGDVFRHANFDGSSKHGGVVALMGDDHTCESSTTAHQSEFAFVDAMMPILNPAGLQEILDYGLVGWSLSRFAGLWVGLKCIKDTIESTAVADGSVDRVRLVLPEIAMPPGGLNIRTRHALEKEELLHRWKKPAALAFIRENRLNRIVMAGGRRPRLGIASLGKSWLDTLEALDLLDIDEKRAANLGLRLFKVAAPWPLEPEGVNRFAEGLETILVVEEKRALVETQIKEQLYGRADAAMIVGKKDEENRVLLPAWGALDATEIAVVIARRILAYADDAEIAARLQQLEHAAAVFKTATDVAVRVPHFCSGCPHNSSTVVPEGSRAYAGIGCHYMVQWMERGTEGFTQMGGEGANWIGEAPFSTRGHVFQNLGDGTYNHSGSLAIRAAAAAGVNITYKILYNDAVAMTGGQPNEGSLSVDLMARQVAAEGAKRIALVSDDPHKFPRATAWPAGMTIHHRSALAEVQEQLRDVQGLSVLIYDQTCAAEKRRRRKRGLMPDPDKRVVINHLVCEGCGDCGVKSNCVSVQPLETKFGRKRRIDQSSCNKDFSCLEGFCPSFVTVHGAKLKEGVAVSPGKLPSIPEPAIAPLDRTRAILITGVGGTGVVTIGAVLGMAAHLDGYGVGLIDMAGLAQKGGAVATHMKIAPRPEDIHSIRIAAEEADTVLACDMVVAGSRKALASIRPGESQVFANLHETYPGDFTRNADFSLPTRRLKRAIEERAGAGRAHFVEAQLLASALLGDAIAANMFTVGYAWQQGGVPISRASILEAIRLNGVEREMNEAAFEWGRLAAHDLAAVERAAGVATEPTRAPTLSEVVARRVEFLSAYQNAAYAERYKARVERIAALERALAPGETALAAAVAHSLFKLMAIKDEYEVARLYTDGAFERQL
;
A
#
# COMPACT_ATOMS: atom_id res chain seq x y z
N MET A 1 3.58 32.17 -14.23
CA MET A 1 3.79 31.51 -15.54
C MET A 1 2.45 30.99 -16.03
N ALA A 2 2.14 31.12 -17.33
CA ALA A 2 0.82 30.84 -17.87
C ALA A 2 0.43 29.35 -17.73
N ARG A 3 -0.75 29.08 -17.15
CA ARG A 3 -1.29 27.76 -16.78
C ARG A 3 -1.76 26.87 -17.96
N ASN A 4 -1.54 27.29 -19.20
CA ASN A 4 -2.09 26.60 -20.38
C ASN A 4 -1.05 25.62 -20.97
N GLY A 5 -1.35 24.32 -20.92
CA GLY A 5 -0.64 23.30 -21.73
C GLY A 5 -0.02 22.09 -21.01
N VAL A 6 -0.38 21.83 -19.75
CA VAL A 6 0.05 20.60 -19.02
C VAL A 6 -0.92 19.46 -19.34
N SER A 7 -0.38 18.33 -19.80
CA SER A 7 -1.13 17.09 -20.04
C SER A 7 -0.65 15.97 -19.12
N LEU A 8 -1.54 15.03 -18.77
CA LEU A 8 -1.12 13.81 -18.07
C LEU A 8 -0.08 13.01 -18.85
N ASP A 9 -0.04 13.13 -20.18
CA ASP A 9 0.92 12.43 -21.03
C ASP A 9 2.30 13.10 -21.08
N ASP A 10 2.47 14.31 -20.52
CA ASP A 10 3.76 15.02 -20.46
C ASP A 10 4.85 14.18 -19.79
N LYS A 11 4.49 13.27 -18.88
CA LYS A 11 5.42 12.32 -18.25
C LYS A 11 6.16 11.42 -19.24
N PHE A 12 5.62 11.16 -20.44
CA PHE A 12 6.26 10.37 -21.50
C PHE A 12 6.75 11.21 -22.68
N ASP A 13 6.45 12.51 -22.70
CA ASP A 13 6.98 13.43 -23.70
C ASP A 13 8.44 13.79 -23.35
N LEU A 14 9.38 13.33 -24.18
CA LEU A 14 10.82 13.58 -23.98
C LEU A 14 11.22 15.05 -24.23
N ARG A 15 10.33 15.88 -24.77
CA ARG A 15 10.56 17.34 -24.93
C ARG A 15 10.29 18.12 -23.64
N LYS A 16 9.61 17.50 -22.66
CA LYS A 16 9.29 18.11 -21.37
C LYS A 16 10.44 17.84 -20.40
N GLU A 17 11.04 18.90 -19.87
CA GLU A 17 12.13 18.80 -18.90
C GLU A 17 11.60 18.62 -17.49
N ARG A 18 10.61 19.43 -17.07
CA ARG A 18 9.98 19.29 -15.75
C ARG A 18 8.74 18.40 -15.84
N VAL A 19 8.76 17.22 -15.22
CA VAL A 19 7.68 16.23 -15.30
C VAL A 19 7.23 15.76 -13.92
N PHE A 20 5.93 15.50 -13.77
CA PHE A 20 5.34 14.90 -12.56
C PHE A 20 4.96 13.44 -12.85
N LEU A 21 5.60 12.51 -12.16
CA LEU A 21 5.45 11.07 -12.43
C LEU A 21 5.76 10.21 -11.19
N SER A 22 5.24 8.99 -11.18
CA SER A 22 5.60 7.96 -10.19
C SER A 22 6.89 7.24 -10.56
N GLY A 23 7.54 6.56 -9.61
CA GLY A 23 8.73 5.77 -9.88
C GLY A 23 8.51 4.68 -10.95
N THR A 24 7.37 4.00 -10.92
CA THR A 24 6.99 3.04 -11.99
C THR A 24 6.82 3.69 -13.37
N GLN A 25 6.31 4.92 -13.43
CA GLN A 25 6.25 5.70 -14.67
C GLN A 25 7.64 6.19 -15.11
N ALA A 26 8.53 6.45 -14.15
CA ALA A 26 9.92 6.81 -14.43
C ALA A 26 10.65 5.68 -15.16
N VAL A 27 10.38 4.41 -14.84
CA VAL A 27 10.93 3.25 -15.58
C VAL A 27 10.47 3.23 -17.05
N VAL A 28 9.20 3.56 -17.32
CA VAL A 28 8.70 3.68 -18.70
C VAL A 28 9.41 4.82 -19.43
N ARG A 29 9.50 6.00 -18.81
CA ARG A 29 10.21 7.15 -19.38
C ARG A 29 11.69 6.84 -19.62
N LEU A 30 12.34 6.15 -18.67
CA LEU A 30 13.74 5.73 -18.76
C LEU A 30 14.00 4.90 -20.02
N ALA A 31 13.13 3.94 -20.35
CA ALA A 31 13.25 3.13 -21.57
C ALA A 31 13.13 3.99 -22.85
N LEU A 32 12.20 4.95 -22.88
CA LEU A 32 12.06 5.90 -23.98
C LEU A 32 13.31 6.79 -24.12
N THR A 33 13.83 7.29 -22.99
CA THR A 33 15.05 8.10 -22.96
C THR A 33 16.25 7.33 -23.50
N GLN A 34 16.43 6.05 -23.13
CA GLN A 34 17.54 5.25 -23.65
C GLN A 34 17.47 5.04 -25.16
N LYS A 35 16.29 4.69 -25.70
CA LYS A 35 16.08 4.57 -27.14
C LYS A 35 16.40 5.87 -27.87
N GLU A 36 15.97 7.02 -27.33
CA GLU A 36 16.26 8.31 -27.93
C GLU A 36 17.76 8.67 -27.88
N ARG A 37 18.45 8.34 -26.78
CA ARG A 37 19.91 8.53 -26.67
C ARG A 37 20.67 7.67 -27.69
N ASP A 38 20.26 6.42 -27.86
CA ASP A 38 20.85 5.51 -28.85
C ASP A 38 20.63 6.02 -30.27
N ARG A 39 19.42 6.50 -30.58
CA ARG A 39 19.10 7.13 -31.87
C ARG A 39 19.99 8.35 -32.14
N ARG A 40 20.19 9.22 -31.14
CA ARG A 40 21.09 10.39 -31.24
C ARG A 40 22.55 10.00 -31.41
N ALA A 41 22.95 8.83 -30.88
CA ALA A 41 24.28 8.26 -31.07
C ALA A 41 24.44 7.48 -32.39
N GLY A 42 23.41 7.44 -33.24
CA GLY A 42 23.44 6.74 -34.54
C GLY A 42 23.21 5.23 -34.45
N LEU A 43 22.72 4.72 -33.33
CA LEU A 43 22.42 3.31 -33.13
C LEU A 43 20.92 3.02 -33.36
N ASN A 44 20.63 1.87 -33.96
CA ASN A 44 19.30 1.31 -34.10
C ASN A 44 19.10 0.18 -33.07
N THR A 45 18.89 0.54 -31.80
CA THR A 45 18.63 -0.41 -30.71
C THR A 45 17.14 -0.68 -30.50
N ALA A 46 16.80 -1.75 -29.79
CA ALA A 46 15.43 -2.03 -29.32
C ALA A 46 15.41 -2.22 -27.79
N GLY A 47 14.23 -2.23 -27.18
CA GLY A 47 14.06 -2.48 -25.75
C GLY A 47 13.30 -3.76 -25.46
N PHE A 48 13.71 -4.53 -24.45
CA PHE A 48 12.96 -5.69 -23.97
C PHE A 48 12.77 -5.63 -22.44
N ILE A 49 11.52 -5.68 -22.00
CA ILE A 49 11.15 -5.58 -20.59
C ILE A 49 10.37 -6.83 -20.21
N SER A 50 10.81 -7.52 -19.14
CA SER A 50 10.09 -8.66 -18.58
C SER A 50 10.33 -8.75 -17.08
N GLY A 51 9.36 -9.29 -16.35
CA GLY A 51 9.45 -9.43 -14.90
C GLY A 51 8.15 -9.99 -14.34
N TYR A 52 8.11 -10.17 -13.02
CA TYR A 52 6.91 -10.58 -12.33
C TYR A 52 6.53 -9.57 -11.25
N ARG A 53 5.24 -9.30 -11.16
CA ARG A 53 4.65 -8.27 -10.30
C ARG A 53 4.75 -8.63 -8.82
N GLY A 54 5.27 -7.71 -8.02
CA GLY A 54 5.26 -7.77 -6.57
C GLY A 54 5.62 -6.42 -5.96
N SER A 55 4.94 -6.01 -4.89
CA SER A 55 5.25 -4.74 -4.19
C SER A 55 6.72 -4.70 -3.75
N PRO A 56 7.48 -3.63 -4.04
CA PRO A 56 7.02 -2.29 -4.44
C PRO A 56 6.89 -2.07 -5.97
N LEU A 57 7.20 -3.07 -6.80
CA LEU A 57 7.12 -3.02 -8.27
C LEU A 57 5.76 -3.50 -8.84
N GLY A 58 4.77 -3.77 -7.98
CA GLY A 58 3.51 -4.41 -8.38
C GLY A 58 2.66 -3.62 -9.38
N GLY A 59 2.87 -2.30 -9.50
CA GLY A 59 2.19 -1.43 -10.45
C GLY A 59 2.85 -1.31 -11.83
N LEU A 60 4.06 -1.86 -12.02
CA LEU A 60 4.88 -1.60 -13.22
C LEU A 60 4.23 -2.16 -14.51
N ASP A 61 3.72 -3.40 -14.49
CA ASP A 61 3.02 -4.02 -15.63
C ASP A 61 1.89 -3.12 -16.15
N GLN A 62 1.11 -2.53 -15.24
CA GLN A 62 -0.01 -1.68 -15.59
C GLN A 62 0.46 -0.39 -16.29
N GLN A 63 1.59 0.18 -15.86
CA GLN A 63 2.15 1.34 -16.53
C GLN A 63 2.68 0.97 -17.92
N LEU A 64 3.36 -0.17 -18.06
CA LEU A 64 3.87 -0.65 -19.34
C LEU A 64 2.74 -0.94 -20.34
N TRP A 65 1.67 -1.62 -19.91
CA TRP A 65 0.49 -1.85 -20.76
C TRP A 65 -0.21 -0.55 -21.18
N ARG A 66 -0.36 0.42 -20.26
CA ARG A 66 -0.95 1.73 -20.59
C ARG A 66 -0.06 2.52 -21.54
N ALA A 67 1.25 2.39 -21.41
CA ALA A 67 2.24 3.06 -22.24
C ALA A 67 2.49 2.36 -23.59
N LYS A 68 1.82 1.25 -23.91
CA LYS A 68 2.02 0.50 -25.16
C LYS A 68 2.02 1.40 -26.40
N LYS A 69 1.11 2.38 -26.46
CA LYS A 69 1.00 3.33 -27.59
C LYS A 69 2.23 4.21 -27.80
N VAL A 70 3.02 4.45 -26.75
CA VAL A 70 4.28 5.21 -26.84
C VAL A 70 5.52 4.29 -26.91
N LEU A 71 5.42 3.05 -26.42
CA LEU A 71 6.50 2.07 -26.44
C LEU A 71 6.67 1.39 -27.81
N ASP A 72 5.57 0.93 -28.45
CA ASP A 72 5.65 0.20 -29.73
C ASP A 72 6.36 0.99 -30.84
N PRO A 73 6.08 2.30 -31.05
CA PRO A 73 6.76 3.08 -32.09
C PRO A 73 8.27 3.26 -31.83
N ASN A 74 8.72 2.97 -30.62
CA ASN A 74 10.11 3.07 -30.18
C ASN A 74 10.81 1.71 -30.11
N ASP A 75 10.22 0.65 -30.69
CA ASP A 75 10.75 -0.73 -30.66
C ASP A 75 10.98 -1.28 -29.24
N ILE A 76 10.17 -0.85 -28.26
CA ILE A 76 10.25 -1.34 -26.88
C ILE A 76 9.14 -2.35 -26.64
N VAL A 77 9.53 -3.61 -26.41
CA VAL A 77 8.62 -4.73 -26.18
C VAL A 77 8.54 -5.02 -24.68
N PHE A 78 7.32 -4.97 -24.15
CA PHE A 78 7.01 -5.51 -22.83
C PHE A 78 6.35 -6.88 -22.97
N GLN A 79 6.98 -7.90 -22.37
CA GLN A 79 6.43 -9.24 -22.25
C GLN A 79 6.35 -9.61 -20.77
N PRO A 80 5.16 -9.66 -20.14
CA PRO A 80 5.04 -10.05 -18.74
C PRO A 80 5.57 -11.48 -18.55
N GLY A 81 6.34 -11.69 -17.48
CA GLY A 81 6.84 -12.99 -17.10
C GLY A 81 5.76 -13.83 -16.44
N LEU A 82 5.84 -15.16 -16.60
CA LEU A 82 5.02 -16.09 -15.81
C LEU A 82 5.46 -16.13 -14.34
N ASN A 83 6.77 -16.04 -14.14
CA ASN A 83 7.47 -15.93 -12.87
C ASN A 83 8.78 -15.15 -13.10
N GLU A 84 9.53 -14.89 -12.03
CA GLU A 84 10.76 -14.12 -12.06
C GLU A 84 11.91 -14.80 -12.83
N ASP A 85 12.04 -16.13 -12.70
CA ASP A 85 13.10 -16.93 -13.33
C ASP A 85 12.97 -16.97 -14.85
N LEU A 86 11.76 -17.22 -15.37
CA LEU A 86 11.51 -17.23 -16.81
C LEU A 86 11.57 -15.82 -17.41
N ALA A 87 11.20 -14.79 -16.64
CA ALA A 87 11.40 -13.40 -17.05
C ALA A 87 12.88 -13.07 -17.22
N ALA A 88 13.74 -13.42 -16.25
CA ALA A 88 15.19 -13.21 -16.35
C ALA A 88 15.79 -13.98 -17.53
N THR A 89 15.34 -15.22 -17.73
CA THR A 89 15.77 -16.05 -18.87
C THR A 89 15.38 -15.39 -20.19
N SER A 90 14.19 -14.80 -20.29
CA SER A 90 13.73 -14.07 -21.47
C SER A 90 14.57 -12.82 -21.74
N VAL A 91 14.90 -12.05 -20.68
CA VAL A 91 15.80 -10.89 -20.80
C VAL A 91 17.20 -11.33 -21.24
N TRP A 92 17.72 -12.43 -20.72
CA TRP A 92 18.99 -13.00 -21.18
C TRP A 92 18.94 -13.43 -22.65
N GLY A 93 17.84 -14.03 -23.09
CA GLY A 93 17.60 -14.35 -24.49
C GLY A 93 17.71 -13.12 -25.40
N SER A 94 17.20 -11.96 -24.96
CA SER A 94 17.32 -10.70 -25.74
C SER A 94 18.77 -10.27 -25.97
N GLN A 95 19.68 -10.59 -25.04
CA GLN A 95 21.11 -10.26 -25.16
C GLN A 95 21.84 -11.18 -26.15
N GLN A 96 21.23 -12.30 -26.53
CA GLN A 96 21.83 -13.30 -27.42
C GLN A 96 21.45 -13.10 -28.89
N ALA A 97 20.53 -12.17 -29.19
CA ALA A 97 19.96 -11.98 -30.53
C ALA A 97 21.04 -11.77 -31.62
N GLU A 98 22.12 -11.07 -31.30
CA GLU A 98 23.18 -10.73 -32.25
C GLU A 98 24.27 -11.81 -32.37
N ILE A 99 24.41 -12.71 -31.39
CA ILE A 99 25.56 -13.63 -31.27
C ILE A 99 25.74 -14.50 -32.52
N ARG A 100 24.62 -14.85 -33.18
CA ARG A 100 24.58 -15.74 -34.35
C ARG A 100 24.50 -15.00 -35.69
N GLY A 101 24.57 -13.66 -35.69
CA GLY A 101 24.38 -12.84 -36.89
C GLY A 101 22.92 -12.69 -37.33
N GLU A 102 21.96 -13.06 -36.48
CA GLU A 102 20.52 -13.02 -36.73
C GLU A 102 19.85 -11.77 -36.12
N GLY A 103 20.66 -10.82 -35.64
CA GLY A 103 20.19 -9.60 -34.97
C GLY A 103 19.45 -8.67 -35.94
N ARG A 104 18.21 -8.29 -35.59
CA ARG A 104 17.43 -7.28 -36.31
C ARG A 104 17.83 -5.83 -35.97
N TYR A 105 18.44 -5.64 -34.81
CA TYR A 105 18.84 -4.35 -34.24
C TYR A 105 20.31 -4.42 -33.81
N ASP A 106 20.95 -3.26 -33.64
CA ASP A 106 22.36 -3.18 -33.20
C ASP A 106 22.57 -3.65 -31.76
N GLY A 107 21.48 -3.80 -30.99
CA GLY A 107 21.45 -4.28 -29.62
C GLY A 107 20.07 -4.14 -29.00
N VAL A 108 19.77 -4.98 -28.01
CA VAL A 108 18.49 -4.92 -27.27
C VAL A 108 18.78 -4.57 -25.82
N PHE A 109 18.39 -3.38 -25.35
CA PHE A 109 18.54 -3.04 -23.94
C PHE A 109 17.44 -3.71 -23.11
N GLY A 110 17.85 -4.34 -22.01
CA GLY A 110 16.98 -5.17 -21.17
C GLY A 110 16.61 -4.48 -19.86
N ILE A 111 15.36 -4.68 -19.44
CA ILE A 111 14.93 -4.47 -18.04
C ILE A 111 14.34 -5.78 -17.51
N TRP A 112 14.93 -6.27 -16.43
CA TRP A 112 14.30 -7.29 -15.58
C TRP A 112 13.72 -6.63 -14.33
N TYR A 113 12.61 -7.13 -13.79
CA TYR A 113 12.10 -6.69 -12.50
C TYR A 113 11.47 -7.82 -11.68
N GLY A 114 11.67 -7.76 -10.36
CA GLY A 114 11.08 -8.70 -9.41
C GLY A 114 11.21 -8.20 -7.97
N LYS A 115 10.36 -8.71 -7.07
CA LYS A 115 10.45 -8.46 -5.63
C LYS A 115 11.58 -9.30 -5.01
N GLY A 116 12.05 -8.96 -3.82
CA GLY A 116 13.08 -9.68 -3.07
C GLY A 116 13.00 -11.22 -3.11
N PRO A 117 11.89 -11.88 -2.73
CA PRO A 117 11.80 -13.35 -2.85
C PRO A 117 11.95 -13.86 -4.30
N GLY A 118 11.51 -13.08 -5.27
CA GLY A 118 11.71 -13.33 -6.69
C GLY A 118 13.17 -13.17 -7.13
N VAL A 119 13.90 -12.21 -6.53
CA VAL A 119 15.36 -12.08 -6.69
C VAL A 119 16.07 -13.34 -6.18
N ASP A 120 15.76 -13.78 -4.95
CA ASP A 120 16.38 -14.99 -4.37
C ASP A 120 16.15 -16.23 -5.24
N ARG A 121 14.91 -16.39 -5.73
CA ARG A 121 14.52 -17.50 -6.61
C ARG A 121 15.25 -17.48 -7.96
N THR A 122 15.62 -16.30 -8.45
CA THR A 122 16.21 -16.11 -9.79
C THR A 122 17.73 -16.25 -9.79
N GLY A 123 18.35 -16.53 -8.63
CA GLY A 123 19.81 -16.56 -8.46
C GLY A 123 20.57 -17.41 -9.49
N ASP A 124 20.04 -18.57 -9.87
CA ASP A 124 20.66 -19.44 -10.88
C ASP A 124 20.75 -18.76 -12.25
N VAL A 125 19.64 -18.18 -12.73
CA VAL A 125 19.60 -17.46 -14.01
C VAL A 125 20.49 -16.23 -13.97
N PHE A 126 20.54 -15.49 -12.86
CA PHE A 126 21.44 -14.33 -12.73
C PHE A 126 22.91 -14.73 -12.86
N ARG A 127 23.32 -15.85 -12.24
CA ARG A 127 24.68 -16.36 -12.33
C ARG A 127 25.04 -16.71 -13.77
N HIS A 128 24.18 -17.46 -14.45
CA HIS A 128 24.37 -17.82 -15.86
C HIS A 128 24.41 -16.59 -16.78
N ALA A 129 23.45 -15.69 -16.63
CA ALA A 129 23.32 -14.51 -17.49
C ALA A 129 24.47 -13.51 -17.30
N ASN A 130 24.96 -13.31 -16.06
CA ASN A 130 26.06 -12.39 -15.79
C ASN A 130 27.44 -12.97 -16.19
N PHE A 131 27.65 -14.28 -16.02
CA PHE A 131 28.82 -14.99 -16.55
C PHE A 131 28.94 -14.78 -18.06
N ASP A 132 27.85 -15.00 -18.79
CA ASP A 132 27.78 -14.72 -20.23
C ASP A 132 27.99 -13.24 -20.52
N GLY A 133 27.25 -12.38 -19.82
CA GLY A 133 27.30 -10.93 -19.94
C GLY A 133 26.17 -10.36 -20.79
N SER A 134 26.26 -9.06 -21.06
CA SER A 134 25.31 -8.31 -21.88
C SER A 134 25.81 -8.13 -23.32
N SER A 135 24.88 -7.81 -24.23
CA SER A 135 25.22 -7.32 -25.57
C SER A 135 25.98 -5.98 -25.50
N LYS A 136 26.84 -5.72 -26.50
CA LYS A 136 27.65 -4.51 -26.61
C LYS A 136 26.80 -3.24 -26.67
N HIS A 137 25.69 -3.25 -27.41
CA HIS A 137 24.76 -2.12 -27.49
C HIS A 137 23.39 -2.43 -26.87
N GLY A 138 23.20 -3.63 -26.31
CA GLY A 138 22.05 -3.95 -25.48
C GLY A 138 22.19 -3.40 -24.07
N GLY A 139 22.87 -4.16 -23.20
CA GLY A 139 22.97 -3.86 -21.78
C GLY A 139 21.72 -4.28 -21.01
N VAL A 140 21.85 -4.56 -19.71
CA VAL A 140 20.74 -5.00 -18.85
C VAL A 140 20.75 -4.29 -17.51
N VAL A 141 19.58 -3.79 -17.11
CA VAL A 141 19.29 -3.29 -15.77
C VAL A 141 18.28 -4.21 -15.09
N ALA A 142 18.62 -4.72 -13.91
CA ALA A 142 17.77 -5.60 -13.09
C ALA A 142 17.23 -4.83 -11.88
N LEU A 143 15.92 -4.57 -11.87
CA LEU A 143 15.23 -3.85 -10.80
C LEU A 143 14.93 -4.83 -9.63
N MET A 144 15.62 -4.66 -8.50
CA MET A 144 15.35 -5.42 -7.28
C MET A 144 14.34 -4.69 -6.38
N GLY A 145 13.18 -5.28 -6.15
CA GLY A 145 12.11 -4.70 -5.34
C GLY A 145 12.17 -5.12 -3.87
N ASP A 146 12.65 -4.24 -2.99
CA ASP A 146 12.82 -4.54 -1.56
C ASP A 146 11.77 -3.86 -0.66
N ASP A 147 11.34 -4.59 0.36
CA ASP A 147 10.47 -4.12 1.44
C ASP A 147 11.20 -4.36 2.78
N HIS A 148 11.89 -3.34 3.27
CA HIS A 148 12.71 -3.41 4.48
C HIS A 148 11.89 -3.65 5.76
N THR A 149 10.61 -3.24 5.74
CA THR A 149 9.68 -3.23 6.88
C THR A 149 8.66 -4.36 6.86
N CYS A 150 8.61 -5.14 5.78
CA CYS A 150 7.64 -6.24 5.62
C CYS A 150 6.17 -5.77 5.70
N GLU A 151 5.86 -4.57 5.19
CA GLU A 151 4.50 -4.01 5.23
C GLU A 151 3.53 -4.71 4.27
N SER A 152 4.08 -5.23 3.16
CA SER A 152 3.32 -5.88 2.07
C SER A 152 3.94 -7.21 1.64
N SER A 153 4.78 -7.78 2.50
CA SER A 153 5.62 -8.94 2.25
C SER A 153 5.44 -9.98 3.34
N THR A 154 5.87 -11.21 3.09
CA THR A 154 5.99 -12.25 4.11
C THR A 154 7.34 -12.23 4.83
N THR A 155 8.35 -11.59 4.23
CA THR A 155 9.68 -11.40 4.80
C THR A 155 10.17 -9.98 4.58
N ALA A 156 10.97 -9.48 5.52
CA ALA A 156 11.66 -8.20 5.40
C ALA A 156 12.96 -8.41 4.61
N HIS A 157 13.06 -7.88 3.39
CA HIS A 157 14.08 -8.31 2.42
C HIS A 157 15.28 -7.34 2.30
N GLN A 158 16.39 -7.84 1.76
CA GLN A 158 17.59 -7.08 1.35
C GLN A 158 18.28 -7.84 0.20
N SER A 159 17.99 -7.45 -1.04
CA SER A 159 18.36 -8.18 -2.25
C SER A 159 19.81 -8.00 -2.69
N GLU A 160 20.53 -7.00 -2.18
CA GLU A 160 21.89 -6.70 -2.66
C GLU A 160 22.84 -7.90 -2.59
N PHE A 161 22.73 -8.72 -1.54
CA PHE A 161 23.61 -9.88 -1.35
C PHE A 161 23.42 -10.96 -2.42
N ALA A 162 22.22 -11.10 -2.99
CA ALA A 162 22.00 -12.02 -4.11
C ALA A 162 22.73 -11.54 -5.38
N PHE A 163 22.80 -10.23 -5.59
CA PHE A 163 23.52 -9.66 -6.73
C PHE A 163 25.04 -9.64 -6.50
N VAL A 164 25.49 -9.46 -5.26
CA VAL A 164 26.90 -9.68 -4.87
C VAL A 164 27.31 -11.13 -5.19
N ASP A 165 26.49 -12.11 -4.83
CA ASP A 165 26.73 -13.53 -5.12
C ASP A 165 26.77 -13.82 -6.63
N ALA A 166 25.90 -13.18 -7.42
CA ALA A 166 25.91 -13.24 -8.89
C ALA A 166 26.98 -12.37 -9.56
N MET A 167 27.78 -11.61 -8.79
CA MET A 167 28.76 -10.63 -9.25
C MET A 167 28.22 -9.51 -10.15
N MET A 168 27.00 -9.06 -9.89
CA MET A 168 26.34 -7.97 -10.60
C MET A 168 26.56 -6.65 -9.88
N PRO A 169 27.13 -5.61 -10.53
CA PRO A 169 27.21 -4.27 -9.95
C PRO A 169 25.84 -3.75 -9.53
N ILE A 170 25.77 -2.99 -8.45
CA ILE A 170 24.53 -2.52 -7.84
C ILE A 170 24.58 -0.99 -7.80
N LEU A 171 23.51 -0.36 -8.27
CA LEU A 171 23.24 1.06 -8.11
C LEU A 171 22.07 1.24 -7.14
N ASN A 172 22.20 2.19 -6.21
CA ASN A 172 21.21 2.41 -5.15
C ASN A 172 20.66 3.85 -5.20
N PRO A 173 19.56 4.09 -5.95
CA PRO A 173 18.89 5.38 -6.03
C PRO A 173 18.46 5.91 -4.67
N ALA A 174 18.74 7.18 -4.39
CA ALA A 174 18.26 7.84 -3.20
C ALA A 174 16.78 8.22 -3.27
N GLY A 175 16.31 8.60 -4.46
CA GLY A 175 14.93 8.98 -4.73
C GLY A 175 14.56 8.79 -6.20
N LEU A 176 13.36 9.24 -6.58
CA LEU A 176 12.80 9.04 -7.91
C LEU A 176 13.70 9.58 -9.05
N GLN A 177 14.31 10.76 -8.88
CA GLN A 177 15.22 11.32 -9.88
C GLN A 177 16.37 10.36 -10.22
N GLU A 178 16.92 9.69 -9.22
CA GLU A 178 18.04 8.77 -9.40
C GLU A 178 17.63 7.45 -10.03
N ILE A 179 16.33 7.09 -10.07
CA ILE A 179 15.87 5.96 -10.88
C ILE A 179 16.11 6.26 -12.37
N LEU A 180 15.80 7.48 -12.82
CA LEU A 180 16.07 7.93 -14.19
C LEU A 180 17.59 7.98 -14.43
N ASP A 181 18.33 8.59 -13.50
CA ASP A 181 19.76 8.80 -13.71
C ASP A 181 20.55 7.50 -13.68
N TYR A 182 20.39 6.72 -12.60
CA TYR A 182 21.13 5.49 -12.39
C TYR A 182 20.64 4.36 -13.31
N GLY A 183 19.42 4.43 -13.84
CA GLY A 183 19.00 3.56 -14.93
C GLY A 183 19.86 3.74 -16.18
N LEU A 184 20.11 4.99 -16.58
CA LEU A 184 20.98 5.31 -17.73
C LEU A 184 22.45 4.97 -17.45
N VAL A 185 22.92 5.23 -16.23
CA VAL A 185 24.24 4.78 -15.75
C VAL A 185 24.34 3.26 -15.86
N GLY A 186 23.29 2.55 -15.44
CA GLY A 186 23.24 1.09 -15.39
C GLY A 186 23.38 0.45 -16.77
N TRP A 187 22.67 0.93 -17.79
CA TRP A 187 22.86 0.43 -19.15
C TRP A 187 24.24 0.76 -19.71
N SER A 188 24.76 1.97 -19.48
CA SER A 188 26.10 2.33 -19.94
C SER A 188 27.19 1.47 -19.27
N LEU A 189 27.09 1.27 -17.96
CA LEU A 189 27.97 0.38 -17.20
C LEU A 189 27.85 -1.06 -17.69
N SER A 190 26.63 -1.53 -17.91
CA SER A 190 26.36 -2.88 -18.41
C SER A 190 27.02 -3.11 -19.77
N ARG A 191 26.82 -2.18 -20.71
CA ARG A 191 27.40 -2.23 -22.07
C ARG A 191 28.92 -2.19 -22.03
N PHE A 192 29.50 -1.32 -21.20
CA PHE A 192 30.94 -1.16 -21.08
C PHE A 192 31.62 -2.39 -20.45
N ALA A 193 31.12 -2.85 -19.30
CA ALA A 193 31.75 -3.93 -18.53
C ALA A 193 31.31 -5.34 -18.95
N GLY A 194 30.27 -5.46 -19.80
CA GLY A 194 29.68 -6.75 -20.17
C GLY A 194 29.00 -7.47 -18.99
N LEU A 195 28.46 -6.71 -18.03
CA LEU A 195 27.82 -7.20 -16.79
C LEU A 195 26.34 -6.83 -16.78
N TRP A 196 25.54 -7.57 -16.03
CA TRP A 196 24.20 -7.12 -15.65
C TRP A 196 24.30 -6.18 -14.45
N VAL A 197 23.53 -5.10 -14.44
CA VAL A 197 23.58 -4.09 -13.37
C VAL A 197 22.27 -4.08 -12.61
N GLY A 198 22.35 -4.23 -11.29
CA GLY A 198 21.22 -4.08 -10.41
C GLY A 198 20.86 -2.63 -10.12
N LEU A 199 19.57 -2.34 -10.02
CA LEU A 199 19.05 -1.07 -9.54
C LEU A 199 18.12 -1.33 -8.37
N LYS A 200 18.44 -0.79 -7.19
CA LYS A 200 17.63 -0.98 -5.99
C LYS A 200 16.36 -0.16 -6.04
N CYS A 201 15.22 -0.83 -5.89
CA CYS A 201 13.90 -0.23 -5.85
C CYS A 201 13.26 -0.57 -4.50
N ILE A 202 13.12 0.42 -3.64
CA ILE A 202 12.35 0.28 -2.40
C ILE A 202 11.07 1.10 -2.51
N LYS A 203 10.13 0.87 -1.60
CA LYS A 203 8.86 1.62 -1.53
C LYS A 203 9.06 3.13 -1.68
N ASP A 204 10.00 3.70 -0.92
CA ASP A 204 10.32 5.13 -0.91
C ASP A 204 10.84 5.69 -2.24
N THR A 205 11.35 4.84 -3.13
CA THR A 205 11.87 5.24 -4.44
C THR A 205 10.90 4.94 -5.58
N ILE A 206 10.40 3.70 -5.67
CA ILE A 206 9.62 3.26 -6.84
C ILE A 206 8.11 3.49 -6.71
N GLU A 207 7.57 3.54 -5.48
CA GLU A 207 6.15 3.84 -5.21
C GLU A 207 5.91 5.31 -4.86
N SER A 208 6.95 6.14 -4.79
CA SER A 208 6.80 7.58 -4.65
C SER A 208 6.44 8.26 -5.97
N THR A 209 5.79 9.41 -5.86
CA THR A 209 5.48 10.31 -6.98
C THR A 209 6.11 11.65 -6.69
N ALA A 210 6.84 12.19 -7.66
CA ALA A 210 7.57 13.44 -7.48
C ALA A 210 7.64 14.24 -8.78
N VAL A 211 7.99 15.51 -8.64
CA VAL A 211 8.46 16.33 -9.76
C VAL A 211 9.93 16.02 -10.01
N ALA A 212 10.28 15.68 -11.26
CA ALA A 212 11.64 15.33 -11.66
C ALA A 212 12.06 16.08 -12.93
N ASP A 213 13.37 16.17 -13.12
CA ASP A 213 14.02 16.57 -14.37
C ASP A 213 14.13 15.35 -15.29
N GLY A 214 13.30 15.36 -16.33
CA GLY A 214 13.19 14.36 -17.37
C GLY A 214 14.02 14.64 -18.61
N SER A 215 14.97 15.59 -18.57
CA SER A 215 15.83 15.93 -19.72
C SER A 215 16.64 14.73 -20.21
N VAL A 216 16.64 14.50 -21.53
CA VAL A 216 17.31 13.34 -22.15
C VAL A 216 18.82 13.32 -21.90
N ASP A 217 19.45 14.50 -21.87
CA ASP A 217 20.89 14.66 -21.75
C ASP A 217 21.35 15.02 -20.31
N ARG A 218 20.47 14.83 -19.32
CA ARG A 218 20.75 15.15 -17.91
C ARG A 218 22.00 14.41 -17.38
N VAL A 219 22.15 13.15 -17.77
CA VAL A 219 23.29 12.31 -17.39
C VAL A 219 24.28 12.20 -18.55
N ARG A 220 25.47 12.79 -18.38
CA ARG A 220 26.59 12.68 -19.31
C ARG A 220 27.61 11.69 -18.75
N LEU A 221 27.90 10.64 -19.52
CA LEU A 221 28.77 9.55 -19.09
C LEU A 221 30.03 9.51 -19.95
N VAL A 222 31.14 9.18 -19.30
CA VAL A 222 32.46 9.01 -19.92
C VAL A 222 32.80 7.52 -19.87
N LEU A 223 33.22 6.98 -21.01
CA LEU A 223 33.73 5.61 -21.08
C LEU A 223 35.22 5.61 -20.71
N PRO A 224 35.66 4.86 -19.70
CA PRO A 224 37.07 4.79 -19.33
C PRO A 224 37.93 4.20 -20.44
N GLU A 225 39.14 4.71 -20.60
CA GLU A 225 40.18 4.10 -21.43
C GLU A 225 40.94 3.04 -20.60
N ILE A 226 40.66 1.76 -20.88
CA ILE A 226 41.31 0.62 -20.23
C ILE A 226 41.78 -0.40 -21.27
N ALA A 227 42.75 -1.24 -20.89
CA ALA A 227 43.13 -2.38 -21.71
C ALA A 227 41.97 -3.37 -21.82
N MET A 228 41.55 -3.69 -23.05
CA MET A 228 40.47 -4.64 -23.32
C MET A 228 41.04 -6.04 -23.60
N PRO A 229 40.41 -7.13 -23.12
CA PRO A 229 40.83 -8.48 -23.46
C PRO A 229 40.53 -8.81 -24.93
N PRO A 230 41.21 -9.80 -25.53
CA PRO A 230 40.89 -10.28 -26.87
C PRO A 230 39.40 -10.64 -27.01
N GLY A 231 38.76 -10.07 -28.04
CA GLY A 231 37.32 -10.22 -28.29
C GLY A 231 36.40 -9.34 -27.43
N GLY A 232 36.91 -8.57 -26.48
CA GLY A 232 36.13 -7.64 -25.63
C GLY A 232 35.46 -8.31 -24.42
N LEU A 233 34.56 -7.59 -23.75
CA LEU A 233 33.92 -8.03 -22.49
C LEU A 233 32.51 -8.63 -22.68
N ASN A 234 31.83 -8.25 -23.77
CA ASN A 234 30.43 -8.57 -24.00
C ASN A 234 30.18 -10.06 -24.34
N ILE A 235 28.90 -10.42 -24.29
CA ILE A 235 28.41 -11.78 -24.48
C ILE A 235 28.88 -12.40 -25.80
N ARG A 236 29.38 -13.64 -25.73
CA ARG A 236 29.77 -14.48 -26.89
C ARG A 236 29.92 -15.94 -26.46
N THR A 237 29.89 -16.85 -27.42
CA THR A 237 30.09 -18.29 -27.18
C THR A 237 31.48 -18.57 -26.61
N ARG A 238 31.55 -19.20 -25.42
CA ARG A 238 32.79 -19.60 -24.72
C ARG A 238 32.59 -20.81 -23.80
N HIS A 239 33.69 -21.43 -23.40
CA HIS A 239 33.72 -22.42 -22.31
C HIS A 239 33.50 -21.76 -20.94
N ALA A 240 32.99 -22.52 -19.97
CA ALA A 240 32.61 -21.98 -18.66
C ALA A 240 33.77 -21.32 -17.89
N LEU A 241 34.96 -21.94 -17.88
CA LEU A 241 36.14 -21.40 -17.18
C LEU A 241 36.63 -20.08 -17.77
N GLU A 242 36.51 -19.89 -19.09
CA GLU A 242 36.88 -18.63 -19.74
C GLU A 242 35.92 -17.49 -19.35
N LYS A 243 34.63 -17.80 -19.14
CA LYS A 243 33.63 -16.83 -18.69
C LYS A 243 33.94 -16.36 -17.27
N GLU A 244 34.28 -17.30 -16.39
CA GLU A 244 34.68 -17.03 -15.01
C GLU A 244 35.96 -16.19 -14.97
N GLU A 245 37.02 -16.58 -15.69
CA GLU A 245 38.26 -15.79 -15.74
C GLU A 245 37.97 -14.37 -16.25
N LEU A 246 37.15 -14.23 -17.31
CA LEU A 246 36.80 -12.92 -17.84
C LEU A 246 36.09 -12.05 -16.80
N LEU A 247 35.13 -12.62 -16.06
CA LEU A 247 34.39 -11.91 -15.03
C LEU A 247 35.33 -11.31 -13.97
N HIS A 248 36.21 -12.15 -13.42
CA HIS A 248 37.10 -11.75 -12.32
C HIS A 248 38.25 -10.85 -12.78
N ARG A 249 38.92 -11.21 -13.86
CA ARG A 249 40.14 -10.54 -14.32
C ARG A 249 39.87 -9.26 -15.10
N TRP A 250 38.71 -9.15 -15.75
CA TRP A 250 38.44 -8.06 -16.69
C TRP A 250 37.13 -7.32 -16.43
N LYS A 251 35.99 -8.01 -16.30
CA LYS A 251 34.69 -7.34 -16.18
C LYS A 251 34.55 -6.55 -14.87
N LYS A 252 34.90 -7.14 -13.71
CA LYS A 252 34.84 -6.46 -12.41
C LYS A 252 35.78 -5.23 -12.35
N PRO A 253 37.07 -5.32 -12.76
CA PRO A 253 37.92 -4.14 -12.87
C PRO A 253 37.39 -3.06 -13.82
N ALA A 254 36.79 -3.45 -14.95
CA ALA A 254 36.15 -2.50 -15.87
C ALA A 254 34.98 -1.76 -15.20
N ALA A 255 34.16 -2.45 -14.41
CA ALA A 255 33.09 -1.80 -13.64
C ALA A 255 33.64 -0.77 -12.63
N LEU A 256 34.71 -1.12 -11.90
CA LEU A 256 35.37 -0.20 -10.98
C LEU A 256 35.93 1.05 -11.69
N ALA A 257 36.60 0.85 -12.84
CA ALA A 257 37.10 1.96 -13.66
C ALA A 257 35.96 2.88 -14.14
N PHE A 258 34.83 2.31 -14.55
CA PHE A 258 33.65 3.07 -14.95
C PHE A 258 33.05 3.88 -13.80
N ILE A 259 32.91 3.27 -12.62
CA ILE A 259 32.41 3.94 -11.40
C ILE A 259 33.31 5.12 -11.03
N ARG A 260 34.63 4.93 -11.11
CA ARG A 260 35.64 5.96 -10.81
C ARG A 260 35.57 7.14 -11.79
N GLU A 261 35.62 6.85 -13.09
CA GLU A 261 35.68 7.88 -14.14
C GLU A 261 34.43 8.77 -14.13
N ASN A 262 33.26 8.17 -13.89
CA ASN A 262 31.99 8.88 -13.81
C ASN A 262 31.70 9.48 -12.43
N ARG A 263 32.62 9.33 -11.46
CA ARG A 263 32.51 9.85 -10.08
C ARG A 263 31.15 9.53 -9.44
N LEU A 264 30.67 8.29 -9.63
CA LEU A 264 29.35 7.90 -9.15
C LEU A 264 29.28 8.01 -7.62
N ASN A 265 30.36 7.64 -6.93
CA ASN A 265 30.54 7.90 -5.51
C ASN A 265 31.22 9.25 -5.31
N ARG A 266 30.62 10.15 -4.54
CA ARG A 266 31.02 11.58 -4.49
C ARG A 266 31.12 12.11 -3.06
N ILE A 267 32.14 12.92 -2.81
CA ILE A 267 32.24 13.75 -1.60
C ILE A 267 31.39 15.00 -1.85
N VAL A 268 30.29 15.15 -1.11
CA VAL A 268 29.31 16.24 -1.27
C VAL A 268 29.64 17.41 -0.35
N MET A 269 30.12 17.13 0.86
CA MET A 269 30.62 18.15 1.79
C MET A 269 32.06 17.79 2.15
N ALA A 270 32.99 18.73 2.03
CA ALA A 270 34.42 18.46 2.18
C ALA A 270 34.90 18.33 3.64
N GLY A 271 34.14 18.86 4.61
CA GLY A 271 34.53 18.90 6.03
C GLY A 271 35.57 19.96 6.37
N GLY A 272 35.63 21.06 5.61
CA GLY A 272 36.52 22.19 5.88
C GLY A 272 38.01 21.87 5.76
N ARG A 273 38.86 22.64 6.45
CA ARG A 273 40.33 22.49 6.40
C ARG A 273 40.86 21.32 7.25
N ARG A 274 40.07 20.86 8.22
CA ARG A 274 40.41 19.79 9.17
C ARG A 274 39.19 18.88 9.32
N PRO A 275 38.92 18.01 8.33
CA PRO A 275 37.85 17.03 8.44
C PRO A 275 38.18 16.06 9.59
N ARG A 276 37.17 15.62 10.35
CA ARG A 276 37.34 14.72 11.51
C ARG A 276 36.34 13.57 11.47
N LEU A 277 35.07 13.87 11.24
CA LEU A 277 33.99 12.89 11.09
C LEU A 277 33.55 12.83 9.63
N GLY A 278 33.63 11.64 9.03
CA GLY A 278 33.04 11.36 7.72
C GLY A 278 31.74 10.60 7.87
N ILE A 279 30.73 10.95 7.09
CA ILE A 279 29.50 10.17 6.96
C ILE A 279 29.44 9.60 5.53
N ALA A 280 29.41 8.27 5.41
CA ALA A 280 29.15 7.58 4.14
C ALA A 280 27.70 7.09 4.13
N SER A 281 26.92 7.49 3.12
CA SER A 281 25.49 7.16 3.05
C SER A 281 25.04 6.93 1.59
N LEU A 282 23.95 6.17 1.42
CA LEU A 282 23.47 5.69 0.12
C LEU A 282 21.96 5.44 0.10
N GLY A 283 21.41 5.31 -1.11
CA GLY A 283 19.99 4.98 -1.28
C GLY A 283 19.09 5.89 -0.47
N LYS A 284 17.99 5.37 0.05
CA LYS A 284 17.11 6.15 0.93
C LYS A 284 17.82 6.71 2.16
N SER A 285 18.78 5.97 2.74
CA SER A 285 19.55 6.45 3.89
C SER A 285 20.29 7.75 3.59
N TRP A 286 20.65 8.02 2.34
CA TRP A 286 21.23 9.31 1.92
C TRP A 286 20.26 10.48 2.21
N LEU A 287 19.00 10.33 1.81
CA LEU A 287 17.95 11.31 2.04
C LEU A 287 17.64 11.48 3.53
N ASP A 288 17.56 10.37 4.27
CA ASP A 288 17.36 10.42 5.72
C ASP A 288 18.57 11.04 6.46
N THR A 289 19.78 10.89 5.92
CA THR A 289 20.99 11.55 6.46
C THR A 289 20.94 13.05 6.21
N LEU A 290 20.48 13.50 5.04
CA LEU A 290 20.30 14.94 4.77
C LEU A 290 19.25 15.55 5.69
N GLU A 291 18.10 14.88 5.84
CA GLU A 291 17.06 15.29 6.80
C GLU A 291 17.60 15.31 8.23
N ALA A 292 18.44 14.34 8.62
CA ALA A 292 19.08 14.32 9.92
C ALA A 292 20.02 15.52 10.16
N LEU A 293 20.71 15.99 9.12
CA LEU A 293 21.53 17.20 9.20
C LEU A 293 20.66 18.45 9.33
N ASP A 294 19.53 18.52 8.62
CA ASP A 294 18.57 19.63 8.75
C ASP A 294 17.96 19.69 10.17
N LEU A 295 17.59 18.55 10.76
CA LEU A 295 17.09 18.46 12.13
C LEU A 295 18.10 18.97 13.19
N LEU A 296 19.39 18.96 12.84
CA LEU A 296 20.49 19.46 13.67
C LEU A 296 20.92 20.88 13.28
N ASP A 297 20.23 21.53 12.33
CA ASP A 297 20.60 22.82 11.74
C ASP A 297 22.04 22.85 11.19
N ILE A 298 22.48 21.76 10.55
CA ILE A 298 23.81 21.61 9.95
C ILE A 298 23.74 21.83 8.44
N ASP A 299 24.03 23.06 8.02
CA ASP A 299 24.30 23.39 6.62
C ASP A 299 25.76 23.09 6.23
N GLU A 300 26.12 23.30 4.96
CA GLU A 300 27.49 23.04 4.47
C GLU A 300 28.56 23.88 5.21
N LYS A 301 28.24 25.12 5.60
CA LYS A 301 29.17 25.99 6.31
C LYS A 301 29.40 25.49 7.73
N ARG A 302 28.33 25.13 8.44
CA ARG A 302 28.40 24.54 9.77
C ARG A 302 29.10 23.19 9.74
N ALA A 303 28.83 22.35 8.75
CA ALA A 303 29.54 21.10 8.53
C ALA A 303 31.05 21.32 8.37
N ALA A 304 31.47 22.34 7.61
CA ALA A 304 32.89 22.67 7.45
C ALA A 304 33.55 23.13 8.77
N ASN A 305 32.84 23.90 9.62
CA ASN A 305 33.34 24.34 10.93
C ASN A 305 33.44 23.16 11.92
N LEU A 306 32.51 22.22 11.85
CA LEU A 306 32.47 21.01 12.69
C LEU A 306 33.40 19.90 12.19
N GLY A 307 34.11 20.10 11.07
CA GLY A 307 34.95 19.06 10.47
C GLY A 307 34.15 17.87 9.92
N LEU A 308 32.90 18.08 9.52
CA LEU A 308 31.98 17.04 9.05
C LEU A 308 32.07 16.88 7.52
N ARG A 309 32.51 15.72 7.05
CA ARG A 309 32.58 15.34 5.63
C ARG A 309 31.43 14.41 5.27
N LEU A 310 30.82 14.60 4.10
CA LEU A 310 29.70 13.79 3.64
C LEU A 310 30.00 13.12 2.30
N PHE A 311 29.86 11.80 2.24
CA PHE A 311 30.14 10.96 1.08
C PHE A 311 28.90 10.19 0.64
N LYS A 312 28.48 10.46 -0.60
CA LYS A 312 27.37 9.77 -1.23
C LYS A 312 27.89 8.58 -2.02
N VAL A 313 27.37 7.39 -1.71
CA VAL A 313 27.65 6.17 -2.46
C VAL A 313 26.48 5.87 -3.38
N ALA A 314 26.70 5.95 -4.69
CA ALA A 314 25.72 5.55 -5.71
C ALA A 314 25.86 4.07 -6.07
N ALA A 315 27.09 3.55 -6.07
CA ALA A 315 27.42 2.16 -6.37
C ALA A 315 27.89 1.44 -5.10
N PRO A 316 26.97 0.85 -4.29
CA PRO A 316 27.34 0.09 -3.10
C PRO A 316 28.21 -1.13 -3.38
N TRP A 317 28.09 -1.73 -4.57
CA TRP A 317 28.94 -2.86 -4.95
C TRP A 317 29.20 -2.87 -6.46
N PRO A 318 30.44 -3.13 -6.91
CA PRO A 318 31.66 -3.11 -6.11
C PRO A 318 31.99 -1.66 -5.67
N LEU A 319 32.37 -1.48 -4.40
CA LEU A 319 32.73 -0.15 -3.89
C LEU A 319 34.10 0.28 -4.44
N GLU A 320 34.15 1.45 -5.08
CA GLU A 320 35.35 1.95 -5.76
C GLU A 320 36.46 2.41 -4.79
N PRO A 321 37.65 1.76 -4.78
CA PRO A 321 38.65 1.99 -3.74
C PRO A 321 39.31 3.38 -3.69
N GLU A 322 39.56 4.02 -4.82
CA GLU A 322 40.26 5.32 -4.81
C GLU A 322 39.37 6.44 -4.27
N GLY A 323 38.07 6.42 -4.58
CA GLY A 323 37.08 7.31 -3.99
C GLY A 323 36.97 7.14 -2.48
N VAL A 324 36.99 5.89 -1.98
CA VAL A 324 36.99 5.59 -0.55
C VAL A 324 38.26 6.11 0.12
N ASN A 325 39.43 5.88 -0.49
CA ASN A 325 40.70 6.40 0.03
C ASN A 325 40.68 7.93 0.14
N ARG A 326 40.27 8.64 -0.93
CA ARG A 326 40.16 10.12 -0.91
C ARG A 326 39.15 10.61 0.13
N PHE A 327 38.05 9.89 0.34
CA PHE A 327 37.08 10.23 1.38
C PHE A 327 37.68 10.09 2.79
N ALA A 328 38.42 9.01 3.04
CA ALA A 328 39.03 8.68 4.32
C ALA A 328 40.19 9.60 4.73
N GLU A 329 40.84 10.27 3.78
CA GLU A 329 42.00 11.15 4.04
C GLU A 329 41.71 12.20 5.13
N GLY A 330 42.47 12.09 6.23
CA GLY A 330 42.43 13.01 7.37
C GLY A 330 41.29 12.77 8.35
N LEU A 331 40.41 11.80 8.13
CA LEU A 331 39.31 11.49 9.04
C LEU A 331 39.79 10.69 10.25
N GLU A 332 39.24 11.02 11.42
CA GLU A 332 39.41 10.24 12.65
C GLU A 332 38.38 9.10 12.71
N THR A 333 37.14 9.39 12.31
CA THR A 333 36.02 8.44 12.34
C THR A 333 35.21 8.51 11.04
N ILE A 334 34.79 7.36 10.54
CA ILE A 334 33.80 7.21 9.46
C ILE A 334 32.56 6.54 10.03
N LEU A 335 31.42 7.22 9.96
CA LEU A 335 30.09 6.68 10.21
C LEU A 335 29.46 6.22 8.89
N VAL A 336 29.10 4.94 8.79
CA VAL A 336 28.39 4.39 7.63
C VAL A 336 26.91 4.26 7.95
N VAL A 337 26.08 4.97 7.19
CA VAL A 337 24.62 4.97 7.29
C VAL A 337 24.03 4.22 6.10
N GLU A 338 23.67 2.96 6.32
CA GLU A 338 23.14 2.07 5.26
C GLU A 338 21.98 1.21 5.78
N GLU A 339 21.08 0.77 4.90
CA GLU A 339 19.99 -0.20 5.20
C GLU A 339 20.25 -1.51 4.44
N LYS A 340 20.17 -2.73 4.99
CA LYS A 340 19.91 -3.21 6.35
C LYS A 340 21.18 -3.80 6.95
N ARG A 341 21.65 -4.96 6.47
CA ARG A 341 22.96 -5.50 6.84
C ARG A 341 24.08 -4.69 6.20
N ALA A 342 25.24 -4.66 6.86
CA ALA A 342 26.43 -3.93 6.41
C ALA A 342 27.01 -4.51 5.10
N LEU A 343 26.97 -3.72 4.03
CA LEU A 343 27.62 -4.02 2.74
C LEU A 343 28.70 -2.98 2.42
N VAL A 344 28.40 -1.69 2.57
CA VAL A 344 29.37 -0.61 2.36
C VAL A 344 30.35 -0.56 3.52
N GLU A 345 29.88 -0.67 4.77
CA GLU A 345 30.74 -0.66 5.97
C GLU A 345 31.80 -1.75 5.90
N THR A 346 31.41 -2.96 5.49
CA THR A 346 32.32 -4.11 5.35
C THR A 346 33.39 -3.85 4.28
N GLN A 347 33.01 -3.28 3.14
CA GLN A 347 33.97 -2.98 2.06
C GLN A 347 34.91 -1.82 2.42
N ILE A 348 34.44 -0.78 3.10
CA ILE A 348 35.31 0.30 3.59
C ILE A 348 36.33 -0.27 4.59
N LYS A 349 35.90 -1.15 5.50
CA LYS A 349 36.80 -1.86 6.42
C LYS A 349 37.83 -2.69 5.67
N GLU A 350 37.40 -3.49 4.68
CA GLU A 350 38.29 -4.31 3.85
C GLU A 350 39.33 -3.47 3.08
N GLN A 351 38.95 -2.28 2.59
CA GLN A 351 39.83 -1.42 1.81
C GLN A 351 40.80 -0.58 2.66
N LEU A 352 40.41 -0.20 3.89
CA LEU A 352 41.20 0.72 4.74
C LEU A 352 41.98 0.02 5.85
N TYR A 353 41.45 -1.04 6.46
CA TYR A 353 42.12 -1.71 7.58
C TYR A 353 43.37 -2.45 7.09
N GLY A 354 44.50 -2.18 7.76
CA GLY A 354 45.85 -2.55 7.30
C GLY A 354 46.73 -1.32 7.00
N ARG A 355 46.13 -0.14 6.86
CA ARG A 355 46.84 1.14 6.81
C ARG A 355 47.15 1.67 8.22
N ALA A 356 48.26 2.41 8.35
CA ALA A 356 48.66 3.03 9.62
C ALA A 356 47.75 4.21 10.03
N ASP A 357 47.11 4.86 9.06
CA ASP A 357 46.26 6.04 9.19
C ASP A 357 44.76 5.72 9.03
N ALA A 358 44.36 4.46 9.19
CA ALA A 358 42.97 4.05 9.00
C ALA A 358 42.07 4.70 10.06
N ALA A 359 41.05 5.44 9.61
CA ALA A 359 40.01 5.99 10.47
C ALA A 359 39.23 4.86 11.20
N MET A 360 38.68 5.18 12.37
CA MET A 360 37.74 4.29 13.06
C MET A 360 36.46 4.17 12.22
N ILE A 361 36.04 2.96 11.85
CA ILE A 361 34.83 2.76 11.04
C ILE A 361 33.71 2.18 11.92
N VAL A 362 32.65 2.98 12.09
CA VAL A 362 31.42 2.65 12.82
C VAL A 362 30.21 2.74 11.89
N GLY A 363 29.11 2.11 12.28
CA GLY A 363 27.89 2.09 11.48
C GLY A 363 26.84 1.25 12.17
N LYS A 364 26.82 -0.05 11.88
CA LYS A 364 25.95 -1.01 12.59
C LYS A 364 26.33 -1.16 14.05
N LYS A 365 27.61 -1.09 14.33
CA LYS A 365 28.14 -1.13 15.68
C LYS A 365 29.06 0.05 15.95
N ASP A 366 29.14 0.44 17.20
CA ASP A 366 30.14 1.37 17.71
C ASP A 366 31.48 0.67 18.00
N GLU A 367 32.43 1.45 18.48
CA GLU A 367 33.78 1.07 18.86
C GLU A 367 33.80 0.10 20.07
N GLU A 368 32.75 0.08 20.90
CA GLU A 368 32.54 -0.90 21.97
C GLU A 368 31.68 -2.10 21.54
N ASN A 369 31.44 -2.27 20.23
CA ASN A 369 30.67 -3.37 19.65
C ASN A 369 29.19 -3.40 20.10
N ARG A 370 28.65 -2.28 20.59
CA ARG A 370 27.22 -2.07 20.87
C ARG A 370 26.52 -1.66 19.58
N VAL A 371 25.22 -1.93 19.50
CA VAL A 371 24.41 -1.56 18.32
C VAL A 371 24.31 -0.03 18.23
N LEU A 372 24.72 0.52 17.09
CA LEU A 372 24.67 1.96 16.82
C LEU A 372 23.52 2.30 15.86
N LEU A 373 23.52 1.69 14.67
CA LEU A 373 22.40 1.71 13.73
C LEU A 373 21.90 0.27 13.50
N PRO A 374 20.61 -0.03 13.65
CA PRO A 374 20.11 -1.40 13.55
C PRO A 374 20.33 -2.00 12.16
N ALA A 375 20.55 -3.33 12.14
CA ALA A 375 20.64 -4.12 10.90
C ALA A 375 19.29 -4.69 10.46
N TRP A 376 18.20 -4.26 11.09
CA TRP A 376 16.83 -4.71 10.86
C TRP A 376 15.87 -3.52 10.81
N GLY A 377 14.67 -3.73 10.28
CA GLY A 377 13.71 -2.64 10.06
C GLY A 377 14.18 -1.63 9.02
N ALA A 378 13.61 -0.43 9.07
CA ALA A 378 14.07 0.73 8.33
C ALA A 378 14.71 1.71 9.31
N LEU A 379 15.72 2.45 8.84
CA LEU A 379 16.29 3.57 9.57
C LEU A 379 15.35 4.79 9.45
N ASP A 380 15.36 5.62 10.49
CA ASP A 380 14.66 6.89 10.51
C ASP A 380 15.64 8.07 10.70
N ALA A 381 15.28 9.23 10.15
CA ALA A 381 16.12 10.42 10.18
C ALA A 381 16.41 10.91 11.61
N THR A 382 15.48 10.72 12.55
CA THR A 382 15.66 11.11 13.96
C THR A 382 16.72 10.24 14.65
N GLU A 383 16.71 8.92 14.44
CA GLU A 383 17.72 8.00 14.93
C GLU A 383 19.10 8.35 14.38
N ILE A 384 19.18 8.62 13.07
CA ILE A 384 20.42 9.06 12.41
C ILE A 384 20.91 10.39 13.00
N ALA A 385 20.01 11.37 13.21
CA ALA A 385 20.35 12.67 13.79
C ALA A 385 20.90 12.54 15.21
N VAL A 386 20.28 11.70 16.05
CA VAL A 386 20.76 11.42 17.42
C VAL A 386 22.18 10.83 17.38
N VAL A 387 22.45 9.89 16.47
CA VAL A 387 23.79 9.30 16.31
C VAL A 387 24.80 10.36 15.86
N ILE A 388 24.48 11.15 14.85
CA ILE A 388 25.36 12.22 14.33
C ILE A 388 25.67 13.25 15.42
N ALA A 389 24.64 13.74 16.13
CA ALA A 389 24.79 14.74 17.18
C ALA A 389 25.72 14.26 18.31
N ARG A 390 25.50 13.03 18.80
CA ARG A 390 26.36 12.44 19.85
C ARG A 390 27.82 12.30 19.40
N ARG A 391 28.04 11.95 18.13
CA ARG A 391 29.39 11.82 17.57
C ARG A 391 30.08 13.17 17.42
N ILE A 392 29.36 14.22 17.02
CA ILE A 392 29.89 15.58 16.95
C ILE A 392 30.25 16.08 18.36
N LEU A 393 29.34 15.91 19.34
CA LEU A 393 29.54 16.35 20.72
C LEU A 393 30.67 15.61 21.46
N ALA A 394 31.10 14.45 20.97
CA ALA A 394 32.27 13.75 21.50
C ALA A 394 33.58 14.52 21.27
N TYR A 395 33.62 15.45 20.31
CA TYR A 395 34.84 16.15 19.94
C TYR A 395 34.70 17.67 19.73
N ALA A 396 33.47 18.20 19.73
CA ALA A 396 33.14 19.61 19.60
C ALA A 396 32.16 20.04 20.70
N ASP A 397 32.40 21.19 21.32
CA ASP A 397 31.49 21.80 22.29
C ASP A 397 30.52 22.73 21.56
N ASP A 398 29.31 22.24 21.24
CA ASP A 398 28.27 22.97 20.51
C ASP A 398 26.93 22.90 21.25
N ALA A 399 26.57 24.02 21.90
CA ALA A 399 25.38 24.12 22.73
C ALA A 399 24.06 24.00 21.94
N GLU A 400 24.04 24.39 20.66
CA GLU A 400 22.84 24.29 19.83
C GLU A 400 22.58 22.84 19.42
N ILE A 401 23.62 22.10 19.02
CA ILE A 401 23.51 20.66 18.73
C ILE A 401 23.08 19.89 19.99
N ALA A 402 23.63 20.24 21.15
CA ALA A 402 23.21 19.63 22.42
C ALA A 402 21.72 19.89 22.72
N ALA A 403 21.22 21.11 22.47
CA ALA A 403 19.80 21.44 22.64
C ALA A 403 18.91 20.67 21.65
N ARG A 404 19.32 20.59 20.37
CA ARG A 404 18.61 19.81 19.34
C ARG A 404 18.57 18.32 19.67
N LEU A 405 19.68 17.75 20.15
CA LEU A 405 19.74 16.36 20.60
C LEU A 405 18.70 16.07 21.69
N GLN A 406 18.61 16.93 22.71
CA GLN A 406 17.60 16.77 23.78
C GLN A 406 16.16 16.81 23.25
N GLN A 407 15.87 17.70 22.29
CA GLN A 407 14.56 17.77 21.63
C GLN A 407 14.24 16.48 20.86
N LEU A 408 15.19 15.98 20.06
CA LEU A 408 15.03 14.76 19.28
C LEU A 408 14.86 13.52 20.18
N GLU A 409 15.63 13.42 21.26
CA GLU A 409 15.49 12.35 22.25
C GLU A 409 14.13 12.39 22.94
N HIS A 410 13.61 13.58 23.24
CA HIS A 410 12.26 13.74 23.77
C HIS A 410 11.20 13.28 22.77
N ALA A 411 11.26 13.73 21.51
CA ALA A 411 10.33 13.34 20.46
C ALA A 411 10.36 11.82 20.22
N ALA A 412 11.55 11.21 20.19
CA ALA A 412 11.72 9.76 20.07
C ALA A 412 11.15 9.00 21.27
N ALA A 413 11.29 9.53 22.49
CA ALA A 413 10.69 8.95 23.70
C ALA A 413 9.16 9.00 23.64
N VAL A 414 8.58 10.13 23.20
CA VAL A 414 7.13 10.28 22.98
C VAL A 414 6.63 9.28 21.93
N PHE A 415 7.35 9.11 20.82
CA PHE A 415 7.02 8.08 19.84
C PHE A 415 7.05 6.69 20.48
N LYS A 416 8.04 6.38 21.33
CA LYS A 416 8.16 5.08 22.04
C LYS A 416 7.02 4.78 23.01
N THR A 417 6.50 5.78 23.71
CA THR A 417 5.43 5.63 24.71
C THR A 417 4.02 5.78 24.13
N ALA A 418 3.87 6.35 22.94
CA ALA A 418 2.57 6.47 22.29
C ALA A 418 1.95 5.09 22.01
N THR A 419 0.65 4.96 22.28
CA THR A 419 -0.12 3.72 22.11
C THR A 419 -1.20 3.91 21.07
N ASP A 420 -1.47 2.87 20.27
CA ASP A 420 -2.60 2.90 19.35
C ASP A 420 -3.89 2.97 20.16
N VAL A 421 -4.71 3.99 19.91
CA VAL A 421 -6.02 4.12 20.56
C VAL A 421 -6.99 3.07 20.02
N ALA A 422 -6.85 2.71 18.74
CA ALA A 422 -7.52 1.60 18.08
C ALA A 422 -6.69 1.10 16.88
N VAL A 423 -6.73 -0.20 16.60
CA VAL A 423 -6.01 -0.83 15.47
C VAL A 423 -7.02 -1.28 14.42
N ARG A 424 -6.70 -1.07 13.15
CA ARG A 424 -7.50 -1.52 12.02
C ARG A 424 -6.84 -2.72 11.36
N VAL A 425 -7.30 -3.93 11.70
CA VAL A 425 -6.76 -5.18 11.16
C VAL A 425 -7.18 -5.36 9.69
N PRO A 426 -6.27 -5.78 8.79
CA PRO A 426 -6.61 -6.13 7.41
C PRO A 426 -7.80 -7.10 7.32
N HIS A 427 -8.80 -6.79 6.48
CA HIS A 427 -10.01 -7.61 6.35
C HIS A 427 -10.43 -7.81 4.89
N PHE A 428 -11.28 -8.82 4.63
CA PHE A 428 -11.79 -9.08 3.29
C PHE A 428 -12.76 -8.00 2.81
N CYS A 429 -12.76 -7.76 1.49
CA CYS A 429 -13.73 -6.88 0.84
C CYS A 429 -15.16 -7.39 1.07
N SER A 430 -16.15 -6.50 1.05
CA SER A 430 -17.57 -6.89 1.07
C SER A 430 -17.87 -7.90 -0.04
N GLY A 431 -18.50 -9.02 0.30
CA GLY A 431 -18.82 -10.10 -0.65
C GLY A 431 -17.63 -10.81 -1.28
N CYS A 432 -16.48 -10.80 -0.61
CA CYS A 432 -15.28 -11.51 -1.05
C CYS A 432 -15.51 -13.04 -1.07
N PRO A 433 -15.10 -13.77 -2.13
CA PRO A 433 -15.21 -15.23 -2.15
C PRO A 433 -14.42 -15.92 -1.02
N HIS A 434 -13.37 -15.28 -0.50
CA HIS A 434 -12.61 -15.79 0.64
C HIS A 434 -13.44 -15.85 1.93
N ASN A 435 -14.56 -15.13 2.04
CA ASN A 435 -15.40 -15.18 3.23
C ASN A 435 -15.93 -16.60 3.49
N SER A 436 -16.30 -17.34 2.45
CA SER A 436 -16.75 -18.73 2.51
C SER A 436 -15.61 -19.71 2.20
N SER A 437 -14.81 -19.44 1.16
CA SER A 437 -13.86 -20.44 0.64
C SER A 437 -12.74 -20.80 1.61
N THR A 438 -12.40 -19.93 2.57
CA THR A 438 -11.30 -20.19 3.51
C THR A 438 -11.77 -20.89 4.79
N VAL A 439 -13.07 -21.16 4.93
CA VAL A 439 -13.60 -21.96 6.04
C VAL A 439 -13.38 -23.43 5.71
N VAL A 440 -12.81 -24.19 6.65
CA VAL A 440 -12.58 -25.63 6.54
C VAL A 440 -13.52 -26.41 7.46
N PRO A 441 -13.79 -27.70 7.18
CA PRO A 441 -14.61 -28.54 8.05
C PRO A 441 -14.03 -28.65 9.46
N GLU A 442 -14.89 -28.88 10.45
CA GLU A 442 -14.47 -29.08 11.83
C GLU A 442 -13.41 -30.20 11.95
N GLY A 443 -12.44 -30.00 12.84
CA GLY A 443 -11.29 -30.90 13.02
C GLY A 443 -10.25 -30.86 11.90
N SER A 444 -10.48 -30.11 10.83
CA SER A 444 -9.53 -29.98 9.71
C SER A 444 -8.56 -28.83 9.92
N ARG A 445 -7.43 -28.89 9.22
CA ARG A 445 -6.43 -27.81 9.18
C ARG A 445 -6.14 -27.43 7.74
N ALA A 446 -5.98 -26.14 7.48
CA ALA A 446 -5.43 -25.62 6.24
C ALA A 446 -4.11 -24.88 6.44
N TYR A 447 -3.29 -24.81 5.40
CA TYR A 447 -2.25 -23.78 5.28
C TYR A 447 -2.76 -22.58 4.49
N ALA A 448 -2.25 -21.39 4.82
CA ALA A 448 -2.48 -20.21 4.02
C ALA A 448 -1.63 -20.23 2.74
N GLY A 449 -2.19 -19.72 1.65
CA GLY A 449 -1.42 -19.36 0.47
C GLY A 449 -0.99 -17.89 0.51
N ILE A 450 -0.13 -17.49 -0.43
CA ILE A 450 0.21 -16.08 -0.61
C ILE A 450 -1.00 -15.29 -1.18
N GLY A 451 -1.07 -14.00 -0.85
CA GLY A 451 -2.17 -13.11 -1.25
C GLY A 451 -3.26 -13.00 -0.18
N CYS A 452 -4.52 -12.85 -0.58
CA CYS A 452 -5.64 -12.68 0.37
C CYS A 452 -5.76 -13.87 1.33
N HIS A 453 -5.33 -15.07 0.93
CA HIS A 453 -5.29 -16.25 1.79
C HIS A 453 -4.44 -16.06 3.05
N TYR A 454 -3.38 -15.24 2.98
CA TYR A 454 -2.54 -14.93 4.13
C TYR A 454 -3.34 -14.27 5.27
N MET A 455 -4.35 -13.47 4.92
CA MET A 455 -5.17 -12.73 5.87
C MET A 455 -6.07 -13.60 6.74
N VAL A 456 -6.29 -14.85 6.33
CA VAL A 456 -7.12 -15.82 7.06
C VAL A 456 -6.53 -16.16 8.43
N GLN A 457 -5.22 -15.99 8.60
CA GLN A 457 -4.53 -16.27 9.87
C GLN A 457 -5.03 -15.37 11.01
N TRP A 458 -5.57 -14.18 10.71
CA TRP A 458 -6.19 -13.29 11.72
C TRP A 458 -7.68 -13.54 11.92
N MET A 459 -8.20 -14.64 11.36
CA MET A 459 -9.63 -14.87 11.25
C MET A 459 -10.13 -16.12 11.98
N GLU A 460 -9.30 -16.87 12.71
CA GLU A 460 -9.71 -18.05 13.49
C GLU A 460 -10.51 -19.09 12.66
N ARG A 461 -9.98 -19.51 11.51
CA ARG A 461 -10.66 -20.42 10.57
C ARG A 461 -9.95 -21.76 10.35
N GLY A 462 -9.17 -22.22 11.34
CA GLY A 462 -8.38 -23.45 11.22
C GLY A 462 -7.33 -23.41 10.10
N THR A 463 -6.93 -22.20 9.67
CA THR A 463 -5.87 -21.98 8.68
C THR A 463 -4.66 -21.40 9.38
N GLU A 464 -3.55 -22.13 9.36
CA GLU A 464 -2.36 -21.83 10.15
C GLU A 464 -1.11 -22.00 9.28
N GLY A 465 -0.12 -21.14 9.48
CA GLY A 465 1.13 -21.20 8.76
C GLY A 465 1.02 -20.83 7.28
N PHE A 466 2.17 -20.64 6.66
CA PHE A 466 2.33 -20.29 5.25
C PHE A 466 3.74 -20.67 4.79
N THR A 467 3.98 -20.62 3.48
CA THR A 467 5.28 -20.88 2.86
C THR A 467 5.51 -19.91 1.70
N GLN A 468 6.65 -19.99 1.01
CA GLN A 468 6.96 -19.14 -0.15
C GLN A 468 6.01 -19.41 -1.33
N MET A 469 5.81 -18.39 -2.17
CA MET A 469 4.99 -18.49 -3.38
C MET A 469 5.53 -19.56 -4.34
N GLY A 470 4.68 -20.51 -4.72
CA GLY A 470 5.03 -21.70 -5.50
C GLY A 470 5.42 -22.92 -4.66
N GLY A 471 5.62 -22.76 -3.35
CA GLY A 471 5.90 -23.86 -2.40
C GLY A 471 4.66 -24.34 -1.65
N GLU A 472 3.51 -23.66 -1.81
CA GLU A 472 2.26 -23.96 -1.11
C GLU A 472 1.92 -25.46 -1.19
N GLY A 473 1.74 -26.10 -0.02
CA GLY A 473 1.38 -27.51 0.11
C GLY A 473 2.57 -28.46 0.12
N ALA A 474 3.72 -28.06 -0.42
CA ALA A 474 4.93 -28.89 -0.43
C ALA A 474 5.52 -29.07 0.99
N ASN A 475 5.29 -28.13 1.90
CA ASN A 475 5.65 -28.28 3.31
C ASN A 475 4.97 -29.50 3.97
N TRP A 476 3.76 -29.88 3.51
CA TRP A 476 3.09 -31.09 3.99
C TRP A 476 3.83 -32.37 3.59
N ILE A 477 4.55 -32.39 2.48
CA ILE A 477 5.38 -33.54 2.08
C ILE A 477 6.41 -33.86 3.18
N GLY A 478 7.00 -32.82 3.78
CA GLY A 478 7.94 -32.96 4.89
C GLY A 478 7.27 -33.21 6.25
N GLU A 479 6.05 -32.70 6.47
CA GLU A 479 5.34 -32.87 7.76
C GLU A 479 4.59 -34.20 7.87
N ALA A 480 3.97 -34.68 6.80
CA ALA A 480 3.06 -35.83 6.81
C ALA A 480 3.66 -37.10 7.45
N PRO A 481 4.91 -37.50 7.17
CA PRO A 481 5.50 -38.71 7.77
C PRO A 481 5.70 -38.64 9.29
N PHE A 482 5.65 -37.43 9.88
CA PHE A 482 5.90 -37.19 11.31
C PHE A 482 4.67 -36.68 12.06
N SER A 483 3.50 -36.65 11.40
CA SER A 483 2.26 -36.12 11.95
C SER A 483 1.27 -37.24 12.26
N THR A 484 0.52 -37.10 13.36
CA THR A 484 -0.69 -37.92 13.59
C THR A 484 -1.87 -37.45 12.74
N ARG A 485 -1.72 -36.34 12.01
CA ARG A 485 -2.70 -35.84 11.06
C ARG A 485 -2.62 -36.61 9.74
N GLY A 486 -3.74 -37.14 9.29
CA GLY A 486 -3.80 -37.88 8.02
C GLY A 486 -4.02 -37.01 6.78
N HIS A 487 -4.39 -35.73 6.92
CA HIS A 487 -4.77 -34.86 5.80
C HIS A 487 -4.67 -33.36 6.15
N VAL A 488 -4.37 -32.54 5.14
CA VAL A 488 -4.47 -31.07 5.22
C VAL A 488 -5.12 -30.47 3.96
N PHE A 489 -5.70 -29.29 4.12
CA PHE A 489 -6.09 -28.44 2.99
C PHE A 489 -4.97 -27.43 2.69
N GLN A 490 -4.71 -27.13 1.42
CA GLN A 490 -3.83 -26.03 1.00
C GLN A 490 -4.65 -25.00 0.24
N ASN A 491 -4.79 -23.79 0.78
CA ASN A 491 -5.40 -22.69 0.03
C ASN A 491 -4.39 -22.17 -1.02
N LEU A 492 -4.83 -22.02 -2.26
CA LEU A 492 -4.01 -21.59 -3.38
C LEU A 492 -4.82 -20.63 -4.27
N GLY A 493 -4.24 -19.51 -4.69
CA GLY A 493 -4.87 -18.65 -5.71
C GLY A 493 -4.55 -19.12 -7.12
N ASP A 494 -5.43 -18.82 -8.08
CA ASP A 494 -5.19 -19.05 -9.51
C ASP A 494 -3.90 -18.39 -10.04
N GLY A 495 -3.57 -17.19 -9.58
CA GLY A 495 -2.31 -16.52 -9.91
C GLY A 495 -1.08 -17.27 -9.39
N THR A 496 -1.13 -17.77 -8.15
CA THR A 496 -0.04 -18.61 -7.60
C THR A 496 0.06 -19.94 -8.31
N TYR A 497 -1.08 -20.57 -8.61
CA TYR A 497 -1.13 -21.81 -9.38
C TYR A 497 -0.40 -21.65 -10.71
N ASN A 498 -0.67 -20.56 -11.43
CA ASN A 498 -0.07 -20.26 -12.72
C ASN A 498 1.41 -19.89 -12.61
N HIS A 499 1.78 -19.09 -11.60
CA HIS A 499 3.17 -18.68 -11.35
C HIS A 499 4.10 -19.88 -11.12
N SER A 500 3.74 -20.79 -10.21
CA SER A 500 4.55 -21.98 -9.86
C SER A 500 3.84 -23.04 -9.03
N GLY A 501 2.64 -22.79 -8.51
CA GLY A 501 1.93 -23.73 -7.63
C GLY A 501 1.59 -25.06 -8.30
N SER A 502 1.51 -25.09 -9.63
CA SER A 502 1.37 -26.34 -10.40
C SER A 502 2.53 -27.32 -10.14
N LEU A 503 3.76 -26.83 -9.92
CA LEU A 503 4.91 -27.67 -9.57
C LEU A 503 4.77 -28.28 -8.17
N ALA A 504 4.24 -27.53 -7.19
CA ALA A 504 3.96 -28.05 -5.85
C ALA A 504 2.88 -29.14 -5.86
N ILE A 505 1.82 -28.97 -6.68
CA ILE A 505 0.79 -29.98 -6.88
C ILE A 505 1.40 -31.27 -7.47
N ARG A 506 2.22 -31.14 -8.51
CA ARG A 506 2.96 -32.27 -9.09
C ARG A 506 3.83 -32.98 -8.07
N ALA A 507 4.57 -32.22 -7.25
CA ALA A 507 5.42 -32.78 -6.19
C ALA A 507 4.61 -33.53 -5.13
N ALA A 508 3.45 -32.99 -4.71
CA ALA A 508 2.56 -33.64 -3.76
C ALA A 508 1.95 -34.94 -4.34
N ALA A 509 1.59 -34.94 -5.62
CA ALA A 509 1.13 -36.14 -6.32
C ALA A 509 2.20 -37.23 -6.34
N ALA A 510 3.44 -36.86 -6.69
CA ALA A 510 4.58 -37.76 -6.72
C ALA A 510 4.93 -38.32 -5.33
N ALA A 511 4.80 -37.51 -4.28
CA ALA A 511 5.03 -37.94 -2.90
C ALA A 511 3.91 -38.83 -2.33
N GLY A 512 2.75 -38.91 -2.98
CA GLY A 512 1.62 -39.74 -2.54
C GLY A 512 0.99 -39.30 -1.22
N VAL A 513 1.19 -38.04 -0.81
CA VAL A 513 0.63 -37.52 0.45
C VAL A 513 -0.85 -37.19 0.31
N ASN A 514 -1.59 -37.36 1.41
CA ASN A 514 -3.01 -37.02 1.51
C ASN A 514 -3.17 -35.51 1.70
N ILE A 515 -3.58 -34.80 0.64
CA ILE A 515 -3.73 -33.35 0.65
C ILE A 515 -4.82 -32.91 -0.33
N THR A 516 -5.60 -31.90 0.07
CA THR A 516 -6.54 -31.23 -0.84
C THR A 516 -6.06 -29.82 -1.17
N TYR A 517 -5.75 -29.57 -2.45
CA TYR A 517 -5.49 -28.21 -2.92
C TYR A 517 -6.83 -27.50 -3.20
N LYS A 518 -7.07 -26.39 -2.50
CA LYS A 518 -8.21 -25.50 -2.69
C LYS A 518 -7.78 -24.34 -3.57
N ILE A 519 -7.96 -24.48 -4.88
CA ILE A 519 -7.58 -23.48 -5.87
C ILE A 519 -8.73 -22.49 -6.04
N LEU A 520 -8.56 -21.28 -5.53
CA LEU A 520 -9.51 -20.19 -5.75
C LEU A 520 -9.25 -19.55 -7.11
N TYR A 521 -10.19 -19.76 -8.04
CA TYR A 521 -10.23 -19.08 -9.33
C TYR A 521 -11.07 -17.81 -9.21
N ASN A 522 -10.42 -16.65 -9.31
CA ASN A 522 -11.07 -15.35 -9.14
C ASN A 522 -10.85 -14.41 -10.34
N ASP A 523 -10.10 -14.87 -11.37
CA ASP A 523 -9.86 -14.21 -12.65
C ASP A 523 -9.08 -12.88 -12.55
N ALA A 524 -8.40 -12.62 -11.43
CA ALA A 524 -7.61 -11.42 -11.24
C ALA A 524 -6.54 -11.55 -10.16
N VAL A 525 -5.33 -11.02 -10.43
CA VAL A 525 -4.32 -10.79 -9.39
C VAL A 525 -4.72 -9.55 -8.57
N ALA A 526 -5.66 -9.76 -7.66
CA ALA A 526 -6.45 -8.69 -7.05
C ALA A 526 -5.63 -7.77 -6.13
N MET A 527 -4.69 -8.31 -5.37
CA MET A 527 -3.90 -7.54 -4.39
C MET A 527 -2.88 -6.60 -5.03
N THR A 528 -2.48 -6.82 -6.27
CA THR A 528 -1.54 -5.97 -7.02
C THR A 528 -2.25 -4.96 -7.92
N GLY A 529 -3.58 -4.85 -7.83
CA GLY A 529 -4.36 -3.87 -8.57
C GLY A 529 -5.30 -4.45 -9.63
N GLY A 530 -5.51 -5.78 -9.68
CA GLY A 530 -6.52 -6.42 -10.53
C GLY A 530 -6.05 -6.68 -11.96
N GLN A 531 -4.77 -6.99 -12.13
CA GLN A 531 -4.21 -7.45 -13.40
C GLN A 531 -4.79 -8.82 -13.81
N PRO A 532 -4.90 -9.11 -15.11
CA PRO A 532 -5.23 -10.45 -15.58
C PRO A 532 -4.10 -11.45 -15.25
N ASN A 533 -4.44 -12.74 -15.12
CA ASN A 533 -3.45 -13.82 -15.06
C ASN A 533 -2.80 -14.05 -16.43
N GLU A 534 -1.51 -14.44 -16.43
CA GLU A 534 -0.77 -14.82 -17.63
C GLU A 534 -1.35 -16.10 -18.28
N GLY A 535 -1.23 -16.24 -19.60
CA GLY A 535 -1.51 -17.52 -20.28
C GLY A 535 -2.98 -17.92 -20.43
N SER A 536 -3.95 -17.03 -20.17
CA SER A 536 -5.38 -17.26 -20.44
C SER A 536 -5.95 -18.53 -19.78
N LEU A 537 -5.48 -18.84 -18.57
CA LEU A 537 -5.94 -20.00 -17.80
C LEU A 537 -7.45 -19.92 -17.53
N SER A 538 -8.20 -20.95 -17.90
CA SER A 538 -9.62 -21.12 -17.58
C SER A 538 -9.83 -22.26 -16.57
N VAL A 539 -11.01 -22.30 -15.94
CA VAL A 539 -11.37 -23.34 -14.97
C VAL A 539 -11.27 -24.75 -15.55
N ASP A 540 -11.71 -24.95 -16.80
CA ASP A 540 -11.67 -26.24 -17.48
C ASP A 540 -10.26 -26.65 -17.92
N LEU A 541 -9.39 -25.70 -18.28
CA LEU A 541 -7.97 -25.97 -18.52
C LEU A 541 -7.26 -26.37 -17.23
N MET A 542 -7.52 -25.65 -16.14
CA MET A 542 -6.97 -25.97 -14.81
C MET A 542 -7.40 -27.36 -14.35
N ALA A 543 -8.69 -27.72 -14.48
CA ALA A 543 -9.20 -29.04 -14.14
C ALA A 543 -8.48 -30.16 -14.93
N ARG A 544 -8.25 -29.95 -16.23
CA ARG A 544 -7.53 -30.91 -17.08
C ARG A 544 -6.05 -31.02 -16.72
N GLN A 545 -5.41 -29.91 -16.38
CA GLN A 545 -4.02 -29.91 -15.91
C GLN A 545 -3.87 -30.70 -14.61
N VAL A 546 -4.65 -30.39 -13.57
CA VAL A 546 -4.52 -31.09 -12.28
C VAL A 546 -4.90 -32.58 -12.39
N ALA A 547 -5.82 -32.94 -13.30
CA ALA A 547 -6.10 -34.34 -13.63
C ALA A 547 -4.86 -35.03 -14.23
N ALA A 548 -4.19 -34.38 -15.17
CA ALA A 548 -2.95 -34.87 -15.78
C ALA A 548 -1.78 -34.98 -14.77
N GLU A 549 -1.76 -34.12 -13.75
CA GLU A 549 -0.79 -34.19 -12.64
C GLU A 549 -1.10 -35.31 -11.63
N GLY A 550 -2.23 -36.03 -11.78
CA GLY A 550 -2.54 -37.22 -10.99
C GLY A 550 -3.52 -37.00 -9.84
N ALA A 551 -4.29 -35.92 -9.82
CA ALA A 551 -5.36 -35.71 -8.85
C ALA A 551 -6.39 -36.87 -8.90
N LYS A 552 -6.63 -37.51 -7.75
CA LYS A 552 -7.56 -38.66 -7.62
C LYS A 552 -9.02 -38.24 -7.61
N ARG A 553 -9.29 -37.02 -7.14
CA ARG A 553 -10.63 -36.43 -7.06
C ARG A 553 -10.56 -34.94 -7.32
N ILE A 554 -11.39 -34.45 -8.23
CA ILE A 554 -11.50 -33.02 -8.58
C ILE A 554 -12.94 -32.56 -8.40
N ALA A 555 -13.18 -31.54 -7.58
CA ALA A 555 -14.49 -30.93 -7.41
C ALA A 555 -14.44 -29.45 -7.81
N LEU A 556 -15.38 -29.03 -8.67
CA LEU A 556 -15.61 -27.63 -8.99
C LEU A 556 -16.76 -27.10 -8.15
N VAL A 557 -16.54 -25.98 -7.44
CA VAL A 557 -17.53 -25.27 -6.65
C VAL A 557 -17.67 -23.85 -7.22
N SER A 558 -18.89 -23.42 -7.56
CA SER A 558 -19.15 -22.11 -8.17
C SER A 558 -20.36 -21.40 -7.55
N ASP A 559 -20.37 -20.05 -7.57
CA ASP A 559 -21.56 -19.24 -7.27
C ASP A 559 -22.62 -19.30 -8.39
N ASP A 560 -22.21 -19.75 -9.58
CA ASP A 560 -23.08 -20.06 -10.71
C ASP A 560 -22.54 -21.30 -11.46
N PRO A 561 -22.97 -22.52 -11.08
CA PRO A 561 -22.54 -23.77 -11.73
C PRO A 561 -23.03 -23.92 -13.18
N HIS A 562 -24.06 -23.19 -13.59
CA HIS A 562 -24.69 -23.36 -14.90
C HIS A 562 -24.08 -22.45 -15.99
N LYS A 563 -23.17 -21.54 -15.62
CA LYS A 563 -22.50 -20.64 -16.57
C LYS A 563 -21.60 -21.33 -17.60
N PHE A 564 -21.18 -22.57 -17.33
CA PHE A 564 -20.30 -23.29 -18.23
C PHE A 564 -21.06 -23.86 -19.42
N PRO A 565 -20.56 -23.70 -20.66
CA PRO A 565 -21.16 -24.31 -21.83
C PRO A 565 -21.30 -25.82 -21.67
N ARG A 566 -22.42 -26.40 -22.13
CA ARG A 566 -22.65 -27.86 -22.08
C ARG A 566 -21.56 -28.67 -22.82
N ALA A 567 -20.91 -28.07 -23.80
CA ALA A 567 -19.83 -28.68 -24.58
C ALA A 567 -18.44 -28.63 -23.89
N THR A 568 -18.35 -28.09 -22.68
CA THR A 568 -17.08 -28.01 -21.94
C THR A 568 -16.56 -29.42 -21.64
N ALA A 569 -15.34 -29.72 -22.08
CA ALA A 569 -14.72 -31.02 -21.89
C ALA A 569 -14.08 -31.14 -20.49
N TRP A 570 -14.83 -31.72 -19.55
CA TRP A 570 -14.36 -31.94 -18.18
C TRP A 570 -13.58 -33.25 -18.03
N PRO A 571 -12.62 -33.34 -17.08
CA PRO A 571 -11.99 -34.59 -16.71
C PRO A 571 -13.00 -35.64 -16.23
N ALA A 572 -12.72 -36.91 -16.52
CA ALA A 572 -13.58 -38.02 -16.07
C ALA A 572 -13.66 -38.09 -14.53
N GLY A 573 -14.86 -38.30 -14.00
CA GLY A 573 -15.10 -38.42 -12.55
C GLY A 573 -15.10 -37.09 -11.77
N MET A 574 -14.92 -35.94 -12.44
CA MET A 574 -15.08 -34.64 -11.81
C MET A 574 -16.55 -34.37 -11.43
N THR A 575 -16.78 -33.63 -10.36
CA THR A 575 -18.13 -33.18 -9.96
C THR A 575 -18.22 -31.65 -9.93
N ILE A 576 -19.40 -31.10 -10.23
CA ILE A 576 -19.68 -29.66 -10.21
C ILE A 576 -20.78 -29.37 -9.19
N HIS A 577 -20.55 -28.41 -8.31
CA HIS A 577 -21.42 -28.09 -7.18
C HIS A 577 -21.66 -26.59 -7.05
N HIS A 578 -22.81 -26.21 -6.50
CA HIS A 578 -23.05 -24.84 -6.04
C HIS A 578 -22.30 -24.59 -4.73
N ARG A 579 -21.87 -23.34 -4.51
CA ARG A 579 -21.11 -22.94 -3.31
C ARG A 579 -21.78 -23.25 -1.97
N SER A 580 -23.11 -23.44 -1.94
CA SER A 580 -23.84 -23.86 -0.73
C SER A 580 -23.47 -25.28 -0.27
N ALA A 581 -22.98 -26.14 -1.17
CA ALA A 581 -22.53 -27.50 -0.85
C ALA A 581 -21.04 -27.56 -0.46
N LEU A 582 -20.36 -26.42 -0.28
CA LEU A 582 -18.92 -26.38 -0.04
C LEU A 582 -18.48 -27.19 1.18
N ALA A 583 -19.24 -27.16 2.29
CA ALA A 583 -18.91 -27.89 3.50
C ALA A 583 -18.88 -29.41 3.25
N GLU A 584 -19.97 -29.94 2.69
CA GLU A 584 -20.12 -31.36 2.34
C GLU A 584 -19.02 -31.82 1.37
N VAL A 585 -18.73 -31.02 0.33
CA VAL A 585 -17.69 -31.33 -0.65
C VAL A 585 -16.31 -31.38 0.00
N GLN A 586 -16.00 -30.46 0.93
CA GLN A 586 -14.72 -30.47 1.63
C GLN A 586 -14.57 -31.70 2.54
N GLU A 587 -15.64 -32.12 3.23
CA GLU A 587 -15.63 -33.35 4.03
C GLU A 587 -15.33 -34.58 3.18
N GLN A 588 -15.98 -34.70 2.02
CA GLN A 588 -15.71 -35.79 1.07
C GLN A 588 -14.25 -35.78 0.58
N LEU A 589 -13.68 -34.59 0.32
CA LEU A 589 -12.30 -34.46 -0.17
C LEU A 589 -11.24 -34.75 0.90
N ARG A 590 -11.54 -34.46 2.17
CA ARG A 590 -10.67 -34.76 3.32
C ARG A 590 -10.34 -36.25 3.42
N ASP A 591 -11.31 -37.09 3.10
CA ASP A 591 -11.21 -38.54 3.28
C ASP A 591 -10.59 -39.25 2.06
N VAL A 592 -10.31 -38.52 0.97
CA VAL A 592 -9.64 -39.04 -0.23
C VAL A 592 -8.17 -39.34 0.08
N GLN A 593 -7.74 -40.58 -0.22
CA GLN A 593 -6.32 -40.94 -0.17
C GLN A 593 -5.58 -40.39 -1.40
N GLY A 594 -4.41 -39.78 -1.16
CA GLY A 594 -3.59 -39.08 -2.14
C GLY A 594 -4.04 -37.64 -2.42
N LEU A 595 -3.60 -37.13 -3.56
CA LEU A 595 -3.90 -35.77 -4.01
C LEU A 595 -5.38 -35.63 -4.43
N SER A 596 -6.08 -34.68 -3.82
CA SER A 596 -7.39 -34.19 -4.30
C SER A 596 -7.36 -32.68 -4.54
N VAL A 597 -8.31 -32.19 -5.35
CA VAL A 597 -8.38 -30.78 -5.73
C VAL A 597 -9.81 -30.25 -5.65
N LEU A 598 -9.97 -29.09 -5.03
CA LEU A 598 -11.18 -28.28 -5.05
C LEU A 598 -10.88 -27.00 -5.85
N ILE A 599 -11.54 -26.81 -6.98
CA ILE A 599 -11.51 -25.54 -7.71
C ILE A 599 -12.71 -24.72 -7.26
N TYR A 600 -12.46 -23.58 -6.61
CA TYR A 600 -13.50 -22.65 -6.15
C TYR A 600 -13.55 -21.45 -7.09
N ASP A 601 -14.54 -21.43 -7.98
CA ASP A 601 -14.70 -20.41 -9.01
C ASP A 601 -15.68 -19.32 -8.58
N GLN A 602 -15.14 -18.15 -8.24
CA GLN A 602 -15.93 -16.96 -7.96
C GLN A 602 -15.07 -15.71 -8.17
N THR A 603 -15.50 -14.82 -9.07
CA THR A 603 -14.77 -13.58 -9.39
C THR A 603 -14.49 -12.71 -8.17
N CYS A 604 -13.30 -12.11 -8.11
CA CYS A 604 -12.92 -11.19 -7.05
C CYS A 604 -13.94 -10.05 -6.86
N ALA A 605 -14.36 -9.78 -5.62
CA ALA A 605 -15.37 -8.77 -5.32
C ALA A 605 -14.98 -7.34 -5.73
N ALA A 606 -13.70 -6.98 -5.59
CA ALA A 606 -13.21 -5.68 -6.02
C ALA A 606 -13.29 -5.52 -7.55
N GLU A 607 -13.03 -6.60 -8.29
CA GLU A 607 -13.09 -6.62 -9.73
C GLU A 607 -14.54 -6.68 -10.24
N LYS A 608 -15.43 -7.45 -9.59
CA LYS A 608 -16.89 -7.40 -9.84
C LYS A 608 -17.40 -5.96 -9.79
N ARG A 609 -17.02 -5.17 -8.77
CA ARG A 609 -17.40 -3.75 -8.65
C ARG A 609 -16.88 -2.90 -9.80
N ARG A 610 -15.61 -3.07 -10.20
CA ARG A 610 -15.00 -2.32 -11.31
C ARG A 610 -15.67 -2.63 -12.65
N ARG A 611 -15.89 -3.91 -12.94
CA ARG A 611 -16.55 -4.36 -14.19
C ARG A 611 -17.99 -3.85 -14.26
N ARG A 612 -18.75 -3.90 -13.16
CA ARG A 612 -20.11 -3.32 -13.07
C ARG A 612 -20.12 -1.81 -13.31
N LYS A 613 -19.23 -1.04 -12.66
CA LYS A 613 -19.09 0.42 -12.92
C LYS A 613 -18.77 0.72 -14.39
N ARG A 614 -18.05 -0.17 -15.09
CA ARG A 614 -17.70 -0.04 -16.52
C ARG A 614 -18.74 -0.65 -17.47
N GLY A 615 -19.84 -1.21 -16.98
CA GLY A 615 -20.83 -1.91 -17.80
C GLY A 615 -20.37 -3.24 -18.40
N LEU A 616 -19.24 -3.80 -17.92
CA LEU A 616 -18.64 -5.06 -18.40
C LEU A 616 -19.14 -6.30 -17.67
N MET A 617 -19.99 -6.14 -16.65
CA MET A 617 -20.61 -7.23 -15.91
C MET A 617 -22.01 -6.80 -15.48
N PRO A 618 -23.02 -7.68 -15.54
CA PRO A 618 -24.36 -7.37 -15.06
C PRO A 618 -24.34 -6.94 -13.59
N ASP A 619 -25.05 -5.86 -13.29
CA ASP A 619 -25.32 -5.44 -11.92
C ASP A 619 -26.67 -6.03 -11.48
N PRO A 620 -26.71 -6.91 -10.45
CA PRO A 620 -27.95 -7.49 -9.99
C PRO A 620 -28.96 -6.42 -9.58
N ASP A 621 -30.15 -6.48 -10.17
CA ASP A 621 -31.29 -5.62 -9.83
C ASP A 621 -32.00 -6.10 -8.56
N LYS A 622 -31.20 -6.20 -7.49
CA LYS A 622 -31.60 -6.67 -6.17
C LYS A 622 -30.74 -5.96 -5.13
N ARG A 623 -31.39 -5.33 -4.15
CA ARG A 623 -30.76 -4.70 -2.99
C ARG A 623 -31.29 -5.29 -1.70
N VAL A 624 -30.44 -5.40 -0.70
CA VAL A 624 -30.81 -5.84 0.64
C VAL A 624 -30.92 -4.62 1.53
N VAL A 625 -32.05 -4.46 2.20
CA VAL A 625 -32.32 -3.43 3.20
C VAL A 625 -32.69 -4.11 4.52
N ILE A 626 -32.40 -3.44 5.63
CA ILE A 626 -32.73 -3.92 6.97
C ILE A 626 -33.78 -3.01 7.58
N ASN A 627 -34.93 -3.57 7.98
CA ASN A 627 -35.88 -2.87 8.83
C ASN A 627 -35.30 -2.78 10.25
N HIS A 628 -34.79 -1.60 10.60
CA HIS A 628 -34.11 -1.37 11.88
C HIS A 628 -35.04 -1.48 13.10
N LEU A 629 -36.36 -1.40 12.92
CA LEU A 629 -37.32 -1.65 14.01
C LEU A 629 -37.52 -3.14 14.28
N VAL A 630 -37.28 -4.01 13.29
CA VAL A 630 -37.32 -5.47 13.43
C VAL A 630 -35.95 -6.04 13.83
N CYS A 631 -34.87 -5.41 13.38
CA CYS A 631 -33.51 -5.83 13.70
C CYS A 631 -33.28 -5.80 15.23
N GLU A 632 -32.64 -6.83 15.79
CA GLU A 632 -32.23 -6.83 17.21
C GLU A 632 -30.74 -6.57 17.42
N GLY A 633 -29.99 -6.30 16.34
CA GLY A 633 -28.56 -6.01 16.42
C GLY A 633 -27.67 -7.22 16.72
N CYS A 634 -28.23 -8.43 16.79
CA CYS A 634 -27.58 -9.68 17.24
C CYS A 634 -26.26 -10.05 16.53
N GLY A 635 -26.05 -9.59 15.30
CA GLY A 635 -24.80 -9.79 14.57
C GLY A 635 -24.68 -11.10 13.80
N ASP A 636 -25.68 -11.98 13.81
CA ASP A 636 -25.65 -13.26 13.07
C ASP A 636 -25.35 -13.06 11.57
N CYS A 637 -25.97 -12.06 10.94
CA CYS A 637 -25.66 -11.65 9.57
C CYS A 637 -24.17 -11.31 9.35
N GLY A 638 -23.50 -10.71 10.34
CA GLY A 638 -22.06 -10.41 10.32
C GLY A 638 -21.22 -11.68 10.46
N VAL A 639 -21.59 -12.56 11.39
CA VAL A 639 -20.89 -13.85 11.62
C VAL A 639 -20.96 -14.75 10.38
N LYS A 640 -22.14 -14.86 9.75
CA LYS A 640 -22.33 -15.69 8.55
C LYS A 640 -21.61 -15.14 7.32
N SER A 641 -21.73 -13.83 7.08
CA SER A 641 -21.19 -13.22 5.84
C SER A 641 -19.74 -12.76 5.95
N ASN A 642 -19.25 -12.49 7.16
CA ASN A 642 -17.99 -11.79 7.42
C ASN A 642 -17.86 -10.52 6.55
N CYS A 643 -18.97 -9.78 6.39
CA CYS A 643 -19.09 -8.69 5.42
C CYS A 643 -19.01 -7.31 6.08
N VAL A 644 -18.02 -6.52 5.65
CA VAL A 644 -17.80 -5.16 6.15
C VAL A 644 -18.85 -4.15 5.68
N SER A 645 -19.81 -4.52 4.81
CA SER A 645 -20.95 -3.64 4.47
C SER A 645 -22.14 -3.78 5.44
N VAL A 646 -22.12 -4.74 6.39
CA VAL A 646 -23.16 -4.91 7.41
C VAL A 646 -22.87 -3.99 8.60
N GLN A 647 -23.03 -2.69 8.42
CA GLN A 647 -22.60 -1.68 9.39
C GLN A 647 -23.53 -1.60 10.62
N PRO A 648 -23.00 -1.24 11.81
CA PRO A 648 -23.83 -0.81 12.93
C PRO A 648 -24.68 0.42 12.56
N LEU A 649 -25.84 0.54 13.19
CA LEU A 649 -26.72 1.70 13.14
C LEU A 649 -27.22 2.01 14.55
N GLU A 650 -26.83 3.14 15.11
CA GLU A 650 -27.39 3.61 16.38
C GLU A 650 -28.78 4.21 16.18
N THR A 651 -29.76 3.75 16.96
CA THR A 651 -31.15 4.21 16.87
C THR A 651 -31.69 4.57 18.24
N LYS A 652 -32.84 5.25 18.27
CA LYS A 652 -33.60 5.56 19.49
C LYS A 652 -34.03 4.29 20.27
N PHE A 653 -33.99 3.12 19.64
CA PHE A 653 -34.32 1.81 20.23
C PHE A 653 -33.07 0.93 20.48
N GLY A 654 -31.88 1.53 20.48
CA GLY A 654 -30.60 0.86 20.66
C GLY A 654 -29.89 0.55 19.34
N ARG A 655 -28.78 -0.18 19.45
CA ARG A 655 -27.94 -0.56 18.31
C ARG A 655 -28.64 -1.59 17.41
N LYS A 656 -28.62 -1.30 16.10
CA LYS A 656 -29.21 -2.09 15.01
C LYS A 656 -28.18 -2.31 13.90
N ARG A 657 -28.59 -2.93 12.78
CA ARG A 657 -27.76 -3.12 11.59
C ARG A 657 -28.33 -2.39 10.39
N ARG A 658 -27.45 -2.01 9.48
CA ARG A 658 -27.80 -1.50 8.14
C ARG A 658 -26.85 -2.08 7.09
N ILE A 659 -27.31 -2.13 5.85
CA ILE A 659 -26.43 -2.42 4.72
C ILE A 659 -25.94 -1.10 4.14
N ASP A 660 -24.62 -0.90 4.16
CA ASP A 660 -23.99 0.19 3.42
C ASP A 660 -24.08 -0.10 1.91
N GLN A 661 -24.99 0.60 1.25
CA GLN A 661 -25.28 0.43 -0.18
C GLN A 661 -24.16 0.92 -1.09
N SER A 662 -23.26 1.79 -0.60
CA SER A 662 -22.16 2.35 -1.38
C SER A 662 -20.99 1.36 -1.54
N SER A 663 -20.80 0.49 -0.53
CA SER A 663 -19.72 -0.50 -0.48
C SER A 663 -20.17 -1.93 -0.81
N CYS A 664 -21.47 -2.23 -0.75
CA CYS A 664 -22.02 -3.56 -0.98
C CYS A 664 -21.74 -4.09 -2.40
N ASN A 665 -21.18 -5.30 -2.49
CA ASN A 665 -20.90 -5.98 -3.77
C ASN A 665 -21.98 -7.00 -4.18
N LYS A 666 -23.13 -7.04 -3.48
CA LYS A 666 -24.31 -7.83 -3.84
C LYS A 666 -24.02 -9.34 -3.99
N ASP A 667 -23.32 -9.94 -3.03
CA ASP A 667 -23.11 -11.41 -2.96
C ASP A 667 -24.19 -12.13 -2.14
N PHE A 668 -24.98 -11.36 -1.40
CA PHE A 668 -26.17 -11.77 -0.63
C PHE A 668 -25.94 -12.80 0.49
N SER A 669 -24.70 -13.13 0.84
CA SER A 669 -24.37 -14.06 1.94
C SER A 669 -24.91 -13.62 3.30
N CYS A 670 -25.16 -12.33 3.51
CA CYS A 670 -25.80 -11.82 4.72
C CYS A 670 -27.22 -12.36 4.94
N LEU A 671 -27.90 -12.81 3.87
CA LEU A 671 -29.24 -13.41 3.94
C LEU A 671 -29.21 -14.86 4.45
N GLU A 672 -28.04 -15.49 4.55
CA GLU A 672 -27.90 -16.82 5.17
C GLU A 672 -28.02 -16.75 6.70
N GLY A 673 -28.00 -15.53 7.27
CA GLY A 673 -28.34 -15.31 8.67
C GLY A 673 -29.83 -15.48 8.92
N PHE A 674 -30.19 -16.02 10.10
CA PHE A 674 -31.57 -16.23 10.50
C PHE A 674 -32.16 -14.93 11.04
N CYS A 675 -32.56 -14.02 10.15
CA CYS A 675 -32.99 -12.67 10.53
C CYS A 675 -34.25 -12.20 9.79
N PRO A 676 -35.38 -11.96 10.48
CA PRO A 676 -36.62 -11.49 9.86
C PRO A 676 -36.57 -10.01 9.44
N SER A 677 -35.49 -9.29 9.75
CA SER A 677 -35.35 -7.85 9.44
C SER A 677 -34.92 -7.56 8.00
N PHE A 678 -34.49 -8.57 7.24
CA PHE A 678 -34.04 -8.38 5.87
C PHE A 678 -35.20 -8.29 4.88
N VAL A 679 -35.13 -7.30 4.01
CA VAL A 679 -36.01 -7.16 2.85
C VAL A 679 -35.17 -7.01 1.60
N THR A 680 -35.54 -7.74 0.56
CA THR A 680 -34.92 -7.62 -0.77
C THR A 680 -35.80 -6.79 -1.68
N VAL A 681 -35.28 -5.68 -2.17
CA VAL A 681 -35.99 -4.78 -3.08
C VAL A 681 -35.43 -4.93 -4.49
N HIS A 682 -36.32 -5.03 -5.46
CA HIS A 682 -36.01 -5.17 -6.89
C HIS A 682 -36.36 -3.86 -7.61
N GLY A 683 -35.58 -3.45 -8.63
CA GLY A 683 -35.81 -2.22 -9.38
C GLY A 683 -35.45 -0.93 -8.66
N ALA A 684 -35.01 -0.99 -7.40
CA ALA A 684 -34.76 0.19 -6.57
C ALA A 684 -33.43 0.89 -6.91
N LYS A 685 -33.52 2.20 -7.13
CA LYS A 685 -32.37 3.11 -7.26
C LYS A 685 -32.10 3.81 -5.93
N LEU A 686 -30.84 4.15 -5.68
CA LEU A 686 -30.50 4.96 -4.53
C LEU A 686 -31.06 6.37 -4.73
N LYS A 687 -31.59 6.97 -3.66
CA LYS A 687 -32.05 8.35 -3.67
C LYS A 687 -30.86 9.26 -4.03
N GLU A 688 -31.03 10.07 -5.07
CA GLU A 688 -30.02 11.07 -5.46
C GLU A 688 -29.90 12.13 -4.36
N GLY A 689 -28.68 12.66 -4.18
CA GLY A 689 -28.43 13.74 -3.22
C GLY A 689 -29.27 14.98 -3.55
N VAL A 690 -29.48 15.86 -2.56
CA VAL A 690 -30.31 17.09 -2.73
C VAL A 690 -29.60 18.17 -3.58
N ALA A 691 -28.46 17.83 -4.22
CA ALA A 691 -27.48 18.75 -4.77
C ALA A 691 -28.08 19.95 -5.50
N VAL A 692 -27.89 21.13 -4.90
CA VAL A 692 -27.87 22.40 -5.63
C VAL A 692 -26.56 22.44 -6.42
N SER A 693 -26.62 22.67 -7.74
CA SER A 693 -25.42 22.72 -8.60
C SER A 693 -24.34 23.66 -8.04
N PRO A 694 -23.03 23.32 -8.12
CA PRO A 694 -21.95 24.12 -7.54
C PRO A 694 -21.92 25.59 -8.04
N GLY A 695 -22.40 25.86 -9.25
CA GLY A 695 -22.56 27.22 -9.78
C GLY A 695 -23.64 28.09 -9.12
N LYS A 696 -24.39 27.56 -8.15
CA LYS A 696 -25.39 28.27 -7.34
C LYS A 696 -24.97 28.41 -5.87
N LEU A 697 -23.75 27.99 -5.51
CA LEU A 697 -23.21 28.20 -4.18
C LEU A 697 -22.95 29.70 -3.94
N PRO A 698 -23.21 30.23 -2.73
CA PRO A 698 -22.89 31.61 -2.40
C PRO A 698 -21.39 31.85 -2.53
N SER A 699 -21.02 33.02 -3.05
CA SER A 699 -19.62 33.45 -3.12
C SER A 699 -19.09 33.69 -1.70
N ILE A 700 -17.99 33.04 -1.35
CA ILE A 700 -17.29 33.18 -0.06
C ILE A 700 -15.90 33.79 -0.26
N PRO A 701 -15.34 34.51 0.73
CA PRO A 701 -13.99 35.06 0.64
C PRO A 701 -12.93 33.98 0.38
N GLU A 702 -11.95 34.25 -0.47
CA GLU A 702 -10.79 33.38 -0.60
C GLU A 702 -9.83 33.61 0.59
N PRO A 703 -9.29 32.55 1.22
CA PRO A 703 -8.32 32.68 2.29
C PRO A 703 -6.98 33.20 1.75
N ALA A 704 -6.22 33.89 2.60
CA ALA A 704 -4.84 34.24 2.28
C ALA A 704 -3.97 32.98 2.30
N ILE A 705 -3.51 32.53 1.13
CA ILE A 705 -2.56 31.41 1.04
C ILE A 705 -1.18 31.95 1.37
N ALA A 706 -0.57 31.48 2.46
CA ALA A 706 0.79 31.86 2.81
C ALA A 706 1.77 31.47 1.69
N PRO A 707 2.76 32.31 1.34
CA PRO A 707 3.80 31.93 0.42
C PRO A 707 4.51 30.66 0.91
N LEU A 708 4.86 29.77 -0.01
CA LEU A 708 5.66 28.60 0.32
C LEU A 708 7.12 29.04 0.42
N ASP A 709 7.57 29.32 1.65
CA ASP A 709 8.92 29.79 2.01
C ASP A 709 9.84 28.65 2.47
N ARG A 710 9.25 27.57 2.97
CA ARG A 710 9.92 26.34 3.39
C ARG A 710 9.14 25.11 2.96
N THR A 711 9.75 23.95 3.10
CA THR A 711 9.06 22.66 2.91
C THR A 711 7.91 22.53 3.91
N ARG A 712 6.73 22.15 3.40
CA ARG A 712 5.50 21.91 4.16
C ARG A 712 5.08 20.45 4.05
N ALA A 713 4.81 19.82 5.19
CA ALA A 713 4.41 18.43 5.27
C ALA A 713 2.89 18.28 5.48
N ILE A 714 2.24 17.49 4.62
CA ILE A 714 0.81 17.17 4.71
C ILE A 714 0.67 15.66 4.87
N LEU A 715 0.11 15.23 5.99
CA LEU A 715 -0.26 13.84 6.22
C LEU A 715 -1.75 13.65 5.90
N ILE A 716 -2.08 12.68 5.05
CA ILE A 716 -3.47 12.34 4.73
C ILE A 716 -3.73 10.92 5.25
N THR A 717 -4.65 10.77 6.20
CA THR A 717 -4.96 9.45 6.79
C THR A 717 -6.37 9.01 6.42
N GLY A 718 -6.55 7.77 6.01
CA GLY A 718 -7.88 7.24 5.73
C GLY A 718 -7.92 5.73 5.50
N VAL A 719 -8.98 5.27 4.84
CA VAL A 719 -9.24 3.85 4.62
C VAL A 719 -9.01 3.47 3.16
N GLY A 720 -8.40 2.31 2.94
CA GLY A 720 -8.21 1.76 1.60
C GLY A 720 -9.53 1.69 0.82
N GLY A 721 -9.52 2.28 -0.39
CA GLY A 721 -10.69 2.33 -1.26
C GLY A 721 -11.67 3.49 -1.04
N THR A 722 -11.37 4.46 -0.16
CA THR A 722 -12.20 5.66 0.04
C THR A 722 -11.71 6.89 -0.73
N GLY A 723 -10.57 6.83 -1.42
CA GLY A 723 -10.05 7.92 -2.25
C GLY A 723 -8.87 8.71 -1.67
N VAL A 724 -8.25 8.24 -0.58
CA VAL A 724 -7.06 8.87 0.03
C VAL A 724 -5.93 9.08 -0.98
N VAL A 725 -5.56 8.03 -1.73
CA VAL A 725 -4.56 8.08 -2.80
C VAL A 725 -4.95 9.08 -3.90
N THR A 726 -6.24 9.19 -4.22
CA THR A 726 -6.74 10.15 -5.21
C THR A 726 -6.53 11.58 -4.74
N ILE A 727 -6.76 11.88 -3.45
CA ILE A 727 -6.45 13.20 -2.88
C ILE A 727 -4.96 13.51 -3.04
N GLY A 728 -4.09 12.56 -2.68
CA GLY A 728 -2.64 12.70 -2.84
C GLY A 728 -2.25 13.05 -4.28
N ALA A 729 -2.78 12.32 -5.25
CA ALA A 729 -2.52 12.57 -6.67
C ALA A 729 -3.04 13.95 -7.15
N VAL A 730 -4.23 14.36 -6.71
CA VAL A 730 -4.82 15.67 -7.05
C VAL A 730 -4.00 16.82 -6.46
N LEU A 731 -3.68 16.77 -5.17
CA LEU A 731 -2.88 17.82 -4.52
C LEU A 731 -1.45 17.86 -5.07
N GLY A 732 -0.84 16.70 -5.37
CA GLY A 732 0.48 16.63 -6.00
C GLY A 732 0.51 17.27 -7.39
N MET A 733 -0.48 16.97 -8.24
CA MET A 733 -0.62 17.62 -9.54
C MET A 733 -0.90 19.12 -9.41
N ALA A 734 -1.76 19.52 -8.47
CA ALA A 734 -2.08 20.92 -8.24
C ALA A 734 -0.84 21.73 -7.81
N ALA A 735 -0.01 21.20 -6.92
CA ALA A 735 1.26 21.81 -6.55
C ALA A 735 2.25 21.86 -7.74
N HIS A 736 2.28 20.82 -8.57
CA HIS A 736 3.08 20.82 -9.80
C HIS A 736 2.66 21.94 -10.77
N LEU A 737 1.35 22.16 -10.93
CA LEU A 737 0.76 23.24 -11.74
C LEU A 737 1.09 24.64 -11.19
N ASP A 738 1.20 24.78 -9.87
CA ASP A 738 1.66 26.02 -9.22
C ASP A 738 3.18 26.24 -9.35
N GLY A 739 3.92 25.26 -9.84
CA GLY A 739 5.37 25.35 -10.06
C GLY A 739 6.22 24.84 -8.90
N TYR A 740 5.61 24.32 -7.83
CA TYR A 740 6.31 23.83 -6.63
C TYR A 740 6.99 22.48 -6.83
N GLY A 741 8.01 22.21 -6.00
CA GLY A 741 8.47 20.85 -5.75
C GLY A 741 7.41 20.06 -4.99
N VAL A 742 7.23 18.80 -5.38
CA VAL A 742 6.37 17.87 -4.65
C VAL A 742 7.02 16.50 -4.59
N GLY A 743 6.91 15.85 -3.44
CA GLY A 743 7.17 14.44 -3.23
C GLY A 743 6.05 13.85 -2.38
N LEU A 744 5.48 12.73 -2.82
CA LEU A 744 4.46 12.02 -2.06
C LEU A 744 4.62 10.51 -2.16
N ILE A 745 4.18 9.80 -1.12
CA ILE A 745 4.16 8.34 -1.06
C ILE A 745 2.90 7.84 -0.36
N ASP A 746 2.29 6.82 -0.94
CA ASP A 746 1.11 6.17 -0.41
C ASP A 746 1.50 4.91 0.39
N MET A 747 1.19 4.94 1.68
CA MET A 747 1.44 3.84 2.62
C MET A 747 0.16 3.04 2.82
N ALA A 748 -0.08 2.07 1.94
CA ALA A 748 -1.11 1.06 2.14
C ALA A 748 -0.53 -0.21 2.79
N GLY A 749 -1.26 -0.79 3.72
CA GLY A 749 -0.96 -2.13 4.27
C GLY A 749 -1.42 -3.26 3.34
N LEU A 750 -1.39 -4.50 3.84
CA LEU A 750 -1.75 -5.70 3.07
C LEU A 750 -3.16 -5.65 2.45
N ALA A 751 -4.14 -5.02 3.12
CA ALA A 751 -5.50 -4.90 2.61
C ALA A 751 -5.67 -3.66 1.71
N GLN A 752 -5.90 -3.91 0.42
CA GLN A 752 -6.23 -2.87 -0.58
C GLN A 752 -7.50 -2.08 -0.25
N LYS A 753 -8.47 -2.71 0.44
CA LYS A 753 -9.71 -2.06 0.89
C LYS A 753 -9.98 -2.37 2.35
N GLY A 754 -10.49 -1.39 3.08
CA GLY A 754 -10.81 -1.57 4.50
C GLY A 754 -9.60 -1.55 5.45
N GLY A 755 -8.37 -1.64 4.93
CA GLY A 755 -7.14 -1.39 5.69
C GLY A 755 -6.85 0.08 5.91
N ALA A 756 -5.91 0.39 6.83
CA ALA A 756 -5.40 1.73 7.02
C ALA A 756 -4.52 2.17 5.84
N VAL A 757 -4.66 3.43 5.43
CA VAL A 757 -3.84 4.08 4.40
C VAL A 757 -3.39 5.44 4.92
N ALA A 758 -2.12 5.76 4.73
CA ALA A 758 -1.57 7.09 4.98
C ALA A 758 -0.80 7.58 3.75
N THR A 759 -1.11 8.77 3.25
CA THR A 759 -0.30 9.44 2.23
C THR A 759 0.57 10.48 2.93
N HIS A 760 1.88 10.36 2.75
CA HIS A 760 2.84 11.37 3.18
C HIS A 760 3.14 12.27 1.98
N MET A 761 3.04 13.58 2.16
CA MET A 761 3.30 14.56 1.11
C MET A 761 4.17 15.68 1.65
N LYS A 762 5.23 16.03 0.94
CA LYS A 762 6.00 17.27 1.15
C LYS A 762 5.86 18.15 -0.09
N ILE A 763 5.63 19.44 0.14
CA ILE A 763 5.57 20.49 -0.88
C ILE A 763 6.66 21.49 -0.54
N ALA A 764 7.50 21.84 -1.51
CA ALA A 764 8.61 22.77 -1.30
C ALA A 764 8.70 23.78 -2.47
N PRO A 765 9.40 24.91 -2.30
CA PRO A 765 9.59 25.88 -3.38
C PRO A 765 10.19 25.24 -4.63
N ARG A 766 11.18 24.35 -4.46
CA ARG A 766 11.81 23.59 -5.55
C ARG A 766 11.89 22.10 -5.20
N PRO A 767 11.91 21.19 -6.21
CA PRO A 767 12.01 19.75 -5.96
C PRO A 767 13.23 19.33 -5.14
N GLU A 768 14.37 19.99 -5.32
CA GLU A 768 15.62 19.70 -4.61
C GLU A 768 15.59 20.03 -3.11
N ASP A 769 14.64 20.86 -2.66
CA ASP A 769 14.47 21.24 -1.25
C ASP A 769 13.72 20.14 -0.45
N ILE A 770 13.31 19.05 -1.10
CA ILE A 770 12.67 17.89 -0.45
C ILE A 770 13.74 16.81 -0.23
N HIS A 771 14.26 16.73 0.99
CA HIS A 771 15.25 15.73 1.35
C HIS A 771 14.62 14.37 1.64
N SER A 772 13.63 14.24 2.53
CA SER A 772 12.85 13.00 2.67
C SER A 772 11.38 13.18 2.28
N ILE A 773 10.72 12.12 1.79
CA ILE A 773 9.28 12.16 1.47
C ILE A 773 8.43 11.73 2.68
N ARG A 774 9.00 10.91 3.56
CA ARG A 774 8.31 10.50 4.79
C ARG A 774 8.26 11.68 5.74
N ILE A 775 7.15 11.73 6.48
CA ILE A 775 6.94 12.72 7.53
C ILE A 775 7.44 12.10 8.83
N ALA A 776 8.45 12.72 9.43
CA ALA A 776 9.05 12.33 10.69
C ALA A 776 8.13 12.64 11.89
N ALA A 777 8.58 12.28 13.09
CA ALA A 777 7.91 12.69 14.31
C ALA A 777 7.92 14.22 14.42
N GLU A 778 6.79 14.80 14.82
CA GLU A 778 6.66 16.25 14.98
C GLU A 778 7.08 17.04 13.73
N GLU A 779 6.63 16.61 12.54
CA GLU A 779 6.99 17.27 11.28
C GLU A 779 5.77 17.73 10.47
N ALA A 780 4.57 17.16 10.69
CA ALA A 780 3.39 17.50 9.90
C ALA A 780 2.96 18.96 10.13
N ASP A 781 2.84 19.76 9.06
CA ASP A 781 2.18 21.07 9.12
C ASP A 781 0.66 20.92 9.14
N THR A 782 0.15 19.94 8.38
CA THR A 782 -1.29 19.67 8.28
C THR A 782 -1.58 18.19 8.27
N VAL A 783 -2.60 17.77 9.02
CA VAL A 783 -3.15 16.42 9.00
C VAL A 783 -4.57 16.45 8.46
N LEU A 784 -4.78 15.86 7.29
CA LEU A 784 -6.09 15.60 6.72
C LEU A 784 -6.57 14.23 7.20
N ALA A 785 -7.28 14.23 8.32
CA ALA A 785 -7.79 13.04 9.00
C ALA A 785 -9.13 12.59 8.41
N CYS A 786 -9.09 11.91 7.25
CA CYS A 786 -10.27 11.34 6.61
C CYS A 786 -10.87 10.13 7.35
N ASP A 787 -10.12 9.51 8.27
CA ASP A 787 -10.59 8.46 9.19
C ASP A 787 -9.97 8.65 10.58
N MET A 788 -10.82 8.66 11.62
CA MET A 788 -10.39 8.90 13.00
C MET A 788 -9.53 7.78 13.58
N VAL A 789 -9.74 6.53 13.19
CA VAL A 789 -8.97 5.40 13.72
C VAL A 789 -7.53 5.45 13.20
N VAL A 790 -7.36 5.75 11.91
CA VAL A 790 -6.02 5.91 11.32
C VAL A 790 -5.33 7.19 11.85
N ALA A 791 -6.06 8.29 11.98
CA ALA A 791 -5.52 9.52 12.57
C ALA A 791 -5.13 9.38 14.05
N GLY A 792 -5.83 8.53 14.80
CA GLY A 792 -5.52 8.19 16.20
C GLY A 792 -4.52 7.05 16.36
N SER A 793 -3.93 6.56 15.27
CA SER A 793 -2.81 5.62 15.35
C SER A 793 -1.56 6.29 15.91
N ARG A 794 -0.70 5.50 16.53
CA ARG A 794 0.59 5.93 17.08
C ARG A 794 1.42 6.71 16.06
N LYS A 795 1.48 6.22 14.82
CA LYS A 795 2.25 6.84 13.73
C LYS A 795 1.70 8.22 13.35
N ALA A 796 0.39 8.35 13.21
CA ALA A 796 -0.24 9.63 12.86
C ALA A 796 -0.13 10.65 13.99
N LEU A 797 -0.44 10.27 15.23
CA LEU A 797 -0.35 11.16 16.39
C LEU A 797 1.08 11.66 16.63
N ALA A 798 2.09 10.82 16.44
CA ALA A 798 3.48 11.22 16.63
C ALA A 798 3.97 12.21 15.57
N SER A 799 3.38 12.23 14.37
CA SER A 799 3.74 13.21 13.32
C SER A 799 3.26 14.63 13.59
N ILE A 800 2.25 14.80 14.48
CA ILE A 800 1.67 16.10 14.84
C ILE A 800 2.67 16.86 15.72
N ARG A 801 3.00 18.08 15.30
CA ARG A 801 3.73 19.11 16.08
C ARG A 801 2.80 19.76 17.12
N PRO A 802 3.07 19.59 18.41
CA PRO A 802 2.25 20.20 19.45
C PRO A 802 2.17 21.72 19.34
N GLY A 803 0.95 22.26 19.26
CA GLY A 803 0.69 23.70 19.18
C GLY A 803 0.87 24.34 17.81
N GLU A 804 1.40 23.61 16.82
CA GLU A 804 1.71 24.13 15.48
C GLU A 804 0.86 23.52 14.37
N SER A 805 0.77 22.18 14.32
CA SER A 805 0.05 21.48 13.25
C SER A 805 -1.43 21.83 13.22
N GLN A 806 -2.01 21.93 12.02
CA GLN A 806 -3.46 21.99 11.85
C GLN A 806 -4.00 20.58 11.57
N VAL A 807 -5.05 20.16 12.28
CA VAL A 807 -5.69 18.85 12.05
C VAL A 807 -7.12 19.09 11.58
N PHE A 808 -7.48 18.54 10.43
CA PHE A 808 -8.84 18.60 9.87
C PHE A 808 -9.40 17.18 9.81
N ALA A 809 -10.35 16.89 10.69
CA ALA A 809 -10.80 15.53 10.95
C ALA A 809 -12.28 15.31 10.61
N ASN A 810 -12.53 14.27 9.82
CA ASN A 810 -13.87 13.74 9.58
C ASN A 810 -14.30 12.91 10.80
N LEU A 811 -15.35 13.31 11.50
CA LEU A 811 -15.83 12.65 12.72
C LEU A 811 -16.53 11.31 12.47
N HIS A 812 -16.82 10.98 11.21
CA HIS A 812 -17.61 9.81 10.88
C HIS A 812 -17.00 8.50 11.39
N GLU A 813 -17.82 7.72 12.10
CA GLU A 813 -17.41 6.42 12.64
C GLU A 813 -17.38 5.33 11.56
N THR A 814 -16.18 5.06 11.04
CA THR A 814 -15.96 3.94 10.11
C THR A 814 -15.41 2.73 10.85
N TYR A 815 -16.23 1.69 10.98
CA TYR A 815 -15.91 0.51 11.79
C TYR A 815 -14.88 -0.44 11.12
N PRO A 816 -13.83 -0.91 11.84
CA PRO A 816 -12.89 -1.96 11.40
C PRO A 816 -13.54 -3.34 11.27
N GLY A 817 -12.93 -4.26 10.52
CA GLY A 817 -13.52 -5.59 10.25
C GLY A 817 -13.89 -6.43 11.49
N ASP A 818 -13.28 -6.17 12.64
CA ASP A 818 -13.54 -6.84 13.92
C ASP A 818 -15.00 -6.76 14.38
N PHE A 819 -15.74 -5.70 13.99
CA PHE A 819 -17.17 -5.57 14.34
C PHE A 819 -18.01 -6.74 13.79
N THR A 820 -17.55 -7.40 12.72
CA THR A 820 -18.30 -8.49 12.07
C THR A 820 -18.49 -9.70 12.99
N ARG A 821 -17.64 -9.85 14.02
CA ARG A 821 -17.69 -10.93 15.01
C ARG A 821 -18.11 -10.47 16.39
N ASN A 822 -17.96 -9.17 16.67
CA ASN A 822 -18.38 -8.56 17.92
C ASN A 822 -19.53 -7.58 17.65
N ALA A 823 -20.76 -8.04 17.92
CA ALA A 823 -21.95 -7.27 17.67
C ALA A 823 -21.97 -5.92 18.42
N ASP A 824 -21.42 -5.89 19.63
CA ASP A 824 -21.42 -4.72 20.52
C ASP A 824 -20.14 -3.88 20.38
N PHE A 825 -19.31 -4.15 19.37
CA PHE A 825 -18.08 -3.41 19.13
C PHE A 825 -18.35 -1.91 18.95
N SER A 826 -17.76 -1.09 19.81
CA SER A 826 -17.87 0.37 19.75
C SER A 826 -16.50 0.99 19.49
N LEU A 827 -16.48 2.08 18.71
CA LEU A 827 -15.27 2.84 18.49
C LEU A 827 -15.04 3.82 19.64
N PRO A 828 -13.79 3.96 20.15
CA PRO A 828 -13.48 4.90 21.21
C PRO A 828 -13.37 6.35 20.68
N THR A 829 -14.39 6.82 19.92
CA THR A 829 -14.38 8.10 19.18
C THR A 829 -14.07 9.30 20.06
N ARG A 830 -14.62 9.36 21.28
CA ARG A 830 -14.31 10.43 22.25
C ARG A 830 -12.83 10.44 22.66
N ARG A 831 -12.24 9.26 22.85
CA ARG A 831 -10.82 9.11 23.21
C ARG A 831 -9.93 9.47 22.01
N LEU A 832 -10.31 9.08 20.80
CA LEU A 832 -9.63 9.46 19.56
C LEU A 832 -9.64 10.98 19.36
N LYS A 833 -10.82 11.61 19.46
CA LYS A 833 -10.97 13.06 19.38
C LYS A 833 -10.10 13.77 20.42
N ARG A 834 -10.18 13.35 21.68
CA ARG A 834 -9.40 13.93 22.78
C ARG A 834 -7.90 13.78 22.54
N ALA A 835 -7.42 12.61 22.10
CA ALA A 835 -6.01 12.40 21.82
C ALA A 835 -5.50 13.32 20.69
N ILE A 836 -6.30 13.55 19.65
CA ILE A 836 -5.98 14.48 18.57
C ILE A 836 -5.96 15.94 19.08
N GLU A 837 -6.97 16.34 19.86
CA GLU A 837 -7.05 17.70 20.44
C GLU A 837 -5.88 17.99 21.39
N GLU A 838 -5.59 17.06 22.30
CA GLU A 838 -4.47 17.17 23.26
C GLU A 838 -3.12 17.27 22.53
N ARG A 839 -2.94 16.51 21.43
CA ARG A 839 -1.69 16.52 20.68
C ARG A 839 -1.55 17.75 19.78
N ALA A 840 -2.60 18.17 19.08
CA ALA A 840 -2.55 19.32 18.18
C ALA A 840 -2.48 20.66 18.95
N GLY A 841 -3.11 20.72 20.12
CA GLY A 841 -3.23 21.94 20.94
C GLY A 841 -4.52 22.71 20.69
N ALA A 842 -4.82 23.65 21.58
CA ALA A 842 -6.07 24.40 21.58
C ALA A 842 -6.30 25.17 20.27
N GLY A 843 -7.47 25.00 19.66
CA GLY A 843 -7.89 25.69 18.43
C GLY A 843 -7.22 25.21 17.13
N ARG A 844 -6.44 24.12 17.19
CA ARG A 844 -5.70 23.56 16.04
C ARG A 844 -6.34 22.30 15.44
N ALA A 845 -7.27 21.68 16.16
CA ALA A 845 -8.02 20.51 15.70
C ALA A 845 -9.46 20.92 15.32
N HIS A 846 -9.79 20.76 14.04
CA HIS A 846 -11.08 21.11 13.45
C HIS A 846 -11.82 19.84 13.06
N PHE A 847 -13.05 19.70 13.53
CA PHE A 847 -13.85 18.49 13.38
C PHE A 847 -15.12 18.77 12.59
N VAL A 848 -15.42 17.93 11.61
CA VAL A 848 -16.62 18.05 10.78
C VAL A 848 -17.18 16.67 10.44
N GLU A 849 -18.51 16.53 10.39
CA GLU A 849 -19.20 15.33 9.90
C GLU A 849 -19.20 15.29 8.35
N ALA A 850 -18.00 15.33 7.75
CA ALA A 850 -17.83 15.46 6.30
C ALA A 850 -18.55 14.35 5.52
N GLN A 851 -18.55 13.12 6.03
CA GLN A 851 -19.19 12.00 5.34
C GLN A 851 -20.72 12.07 5.38
N LEU A 852 -21.30 12.51 6.50
CA LEU A 852 -22.75 12.72 6.60
C LEU A 852 -23.20 13.81 5.62
N LEU A 853 -22.51 14.95 5.64
CA LEU A 853 -22.83 16.10 4.79
C LEU A 853 -22.64 15.77 3.31
N ALA A 854 -21.50 15.17 2.93
CA ALA A 854 -21.22 14.80 1.55
C ALA A 854 -22.22 13.76 1.02
N SER A 855 -22.60 12.77 1.83
CA SER A 855 -23.61 11.76 1.42
C SER A 855 -24.98 12.38 1.22
N ALA A 856 -25.40 13.29 2.10
CA ALA A 856 -26.70 13.96 2.00
C ALA A 856 -26.77 14.92 0.81
N LEU A 857 -25.69 15.67 0.55
CA LEU A 857 -25.62 16.65 -0.52
C LEU A 857 -25.40 16.00 -1.89
N LEU A 858 -24.48 15.05 -1.99
CA LEU A 858 -23.96 14.54 -3.26
C LEU A 858 -24.35 13.07 -3.54
N GLY A 859 -24.99 12.39 -2.58
CA GLY A 859 -25.49 11.02 -2.75
C GLY A 859 -24.44 9.91 -2.59
N ASP A 860 -23.15 10.26 -2.38
CA ASP A 860 -22.07 9.28 -2.21
C ASP A 860 -21.09 9.70 -1.10
N ALA A 861 -20.77 8.75 -0.22
CA ALA A 861 -19.83 8.92 0.88
C ALA A 861 -18.37 9.11 0.41
N ILE A 862 -18.03 8.69 -0.82
CA ILE A 862 -16.68 8.86 -1.39
C ILE A 862 -16.29 10.35 -1.50
N ALA A 863 -17.28 11.24 -1.67
CA ALA A 863 -17.06 12.67 -1.75
C ALA A 863 -16.55 13.31 -0.42
N ALA A 864 -16.69 12.62 0.72
CA ALA A 864 -16.30 13.12 2.04
C ALA A 864 -14.82 13.55 2.13
N ASN A 865 -13.97 12.81 1.43
CA ASN A 865 -12.53 13.03 1.39
C ASN A 865 -12.20 14.36 0.69
N MET A 866 -12.77 14.61 -0.48
CA MET A 866 -12.60 15.87 -1.21
C MET A 866 -13.29 17.05 -0.50
N PHE A 867 -14.41 16.80 0.18
CA PHE A 867 -15.04 17.78 1.07
C PHE A 867 -14.10 18.20 2.21
N THR A 868 -13.42 17.25 2.84
CA THR A 868 -12.44 17.55 3.90
C THR A 868 -11.28 18.39 3.39
N VAL A 869 -10.82 18.15 2.14
CA VAL A 869 -9.80 18.98 1.47
C VAL A 869 -10.30 20.42 1.27
N GLY A 870 -11.52 20.60 0.79
CA GLY A 870 -12.13 21.92 0.62
C GLY A 870 -12.26 22.69 1.94
N TYR A 871 -12.68 21.99 3.00
CA TYR A 871 -12.78 22.52 4.35
C TYR A 871 -11.41 22.98 4.87
N ALA A 872 -10.40 22.12 4.75
CA ALA A 872 -9.02 22.43 5.17
C ALA A 872 -8.40 23.58 4.37
N TRP A 873 -8.64 23.62 3.05
CA TRP A 873 -8.14 24.66 2.17
C TRP A 873 -8.70 26.04 2.56
N GLN A 874 -10.01 26.12 2.81
CA GLN A 874 -10.66 27.37 3.19
C GLN A 874 -10.18 27.90 4.56
N GLN A 875 -9.70 27.03 5.44
CA GLN A 875 -9.09 27.37 6.72
C GLN A 875 -7.57 27.66 6.63
N GLY A 876 -6.99 27.66 5.42
CA GLY A 876 -5.57 27.93 5.18
C GLY A 876 -4.62 26.75 5.46
N GLY A 877 -5.13 25.53 5.58
CA GLY A 877 -4.33 24.32 5.86
C GLY A 877 -3.60 23.73 4.64
N VAL A 878 -3.88 24.20 3.42
CA VAL A 878 -3.30 23.64 2.19
C VAL A 878 -2.66 24.76 1.37
N PRO A 879 -1.32 24.78 1.19
CA PRO A 879 -0.58 25.89 0.56
C PRO A 879 -0.56 25.77 -0.98
N ILE A 880 -1.71 25.54 -1.60
CA ILE A 880 -1.87 25.36 -3.05
C ILE A 880 -3.00 26.26 -3.55
N SER A 881 -2.88 26.84 -4.73
CA SER A 881 -3.92 27.69 -5.30
C SER A 881 -5.19 26.92 -5.65
N ARG A 882 -6.36 27.52 -5.40
CA ARG A 882 -7.66 26.95 -5.75
C ARG A 882 -7.77 26.58 -7.23
N ALA A 883 -7.27 27.46 -8.10
CA ALA A 883 -7.31 27.25 -9.54
C ALA A 883 -6.57 25.96 -9.95
N SER A 884 -5.41 25.68 -9.34
CA SER A 884 -4.64 24.48 -9.62
C SER A 884 -5.27 23.22 -9.03
N ILE A 885 -5.94 23.31 -7.88
CA ILE A 885 -6.73 22.19 -7.33
C ILE A 885 -7.87 21.81 -8.28
N LEU A 886 -8.65 22.80 -8.73
CA LEU A 886 -9.76 22.56 -9.65
C LEU A 886 -9.27 22.01 -11.01
N GLU A 887 -8.16 22.53 -11.54
CA GLU A 887 -7.58 22.00 -12.78
C GLU A 887 -7.02 20.58 -12.60
N ALA A 888 -6.40 20.27 -11.47
CA ALA A 888 -5.95 18.91 -11.17
C ALA A 888 -7.12 17.91 -11.07
N ILE A 889 -8.27 18.33 -10.49
CA ILE A 889 -9.51 17.53 -10.49
C ILE A 889 -9.98 17.29 -11.93
N ARG A 890 -9.94 18.33 -12.77
CA ARG A 890 -10.27 18.24 -14.21
C ARG A 890 -9.38 17.23 -14.93
N LEU A 891 -8.06 17.33 -14.76
CA LEU A 891 -7.07 16.47 -15.41
C LEU A 891 -7.20 15.02 -14.95
N ASN A 892 -7.48 14.78 -13.67
CA ASN A 892 -7.66 13.43 -13.13
C ASN A 892 -8.83 12.68 -13.80
N GLY A 893 -9.90 13.40 -14.16
CA GLY A 893 -11.01 12.88 -14.97
C GLY A 893 -11.93 11.88 -14.26
N VAL A 894 -11.72 11.60 -12.96
CA VAL A 894 -12.57 10.68 -12.17
C VAL A 894 -13.69 11.45 -11.48
N GLU A 895 -14.94 11.15 -11.84
CA GLU A 895 -16.16 11.71 -11.20
C GLU A 895 -16.05 13.24 -11.00
N ARG A 896 -15.59 13.93 -12.05
CA ARG A 896 -15.14 15.33 -12.03
C ARG A 896 -16.12 16.27 -11.33
N GLU A 897 -17.38 16.28 -11.78
CA GLU A 897 -18.41 17.20 -11.28
C GLU A 897 -18.67 16.99 -9.77
N MET A 898 -18.65 15.74 -9.32
CA MET A 898 -18.82 15.40 -7.91
C MET A 898 -17.64 15.90 -7.07
N ASN A 899 -16.40 15.69 -7.53
CA ASN A 899 -15.21 16.14 -6.80
C ASN A 899 -15.09 17.67 -6.74
N GLU A 900 -15.39 18.37 -7.85
CA GLU A 900 -15.46 19.84 -7.87
C GLU A 900 -16.53 20.34 -6.89
N ALA A 901 -17.74 19.75 -6.90
CA ALA A 901 -18.81 20.12 -5.98
C ALA A 901 -18.45 19.82 -4.52
N ALA A 902 -17.86 18.66 -4.22
CA ALA A 902 -17.44 18.27 -2.88
C ALA A 902 -16.43 19.26 -2.30
N PHE A 903 -15.42 19.64 -3.09
CA PHE A 903 -14.43 20.64 -2.70
C PHE A 903 -15.10 21.98 -2.35
N GLU A 904 -15.98 22.49 -3.22
CA GLU A 904 -16.66 23.78 -2.99
C GLU A 904 -17.63 23.74 -1.79
N TRP A 905 -18.37 22.64 -1.59
CA TRP A 905 -19.20 22.45 -0.40
C TRP A 905 -18.38 22.39 0.89
N GLY A 906 -17.21 21.74 0.84
CA GLY A 906 -16.27 21.71 1.96
C GLY A 906 -15.80 23.11 2.34
N ARG A 907 -15.48 23.95 1.34
CA ARG A 907 -15.13 25.35 1.57
C ARG A 907 -16.27 26.12 2.21
N LEU A 908 -17.50 25.97 1.71
CA LEU A 908 -18.66 26.64 2.30
C LEU A 908 -18.88 26.19 3.75
N ALA A 909 -18.68 24.91 4.07
CA ALA A 909 -18.83 24.40 5.42
C ALA A 909 -17.79 24.98 6.41
N ALA A 910 -16.60 25.31 5.93
CA ALA A 910 -15.60 26.03 6.74
C ALA A 910 -15.99 27.49 7.03
N HIS A 911 -16.83 28.09 6.16
CA HIS A 911 -17.30 29.47 6.31
C HIS A 911 -18.64 29.58 7.06
N ASP A 912 -19.62 28.76 6.70
CA ASP A 912 -20.97 28.69 7.29
C ASP A 912 -21.47 27.24 7.31
N LEU A 913 -21.05 26.49 8.33
CA LEU A 913 -21.46 25.10 8.52
C LEU A 913 -22.98 24.95 8.66
N ALA A 914 -23.64 25.89 9.33
CA ALA A 914 -25.07 25.83 9.58
C ALA A 914 -25.88 25.96 8.27
N ALA A 915 -25.42 26.75 7.30
CA ALA A 915 -26.03 26.80 5.97
C ALA A 915 -25.89 25.48 5.21
N VAL A 916 -24.73 24.83 5.32
CA VAL A 916 -24.48 23.52 4.69
C VAL A 916 -25.35 22.44 5.32
N GLU A 917 -25.49 22.40 6.65
CA GLU A 917 -26.37 21.47 7.37
C GLU A 917 -27.83 21.63 6.95
N ARG A 918 -28.32 22.88 6.84
CA ARG A 918 -29.66 23.18 6.32
C ARG A 918 -29.83 22.70 4.87
N ALA A 919 -28.86 22.97 4.00
CA ALA A 919 -28.90 22.52 2.61
C ALA A 919 -28.88 21.00 2.47
N ALA A 920 -28.15 20.31 3.35
CA ALA A 920 -28.10 18.86 3.42
C ALA A 920 -29.40 18.25 3.98
N GLY A 921 -30.30 19.05 4.55
CA GLY A 921 -31.46 18.55 5.30
C GLY A 921 -31.08 17.79 6.56
N VAL A 922 -29.85 17.95 7.03
CA VAL A 922 -29.32 17.34 8.25
C VAL A 922 -29.52 18.37 9.35
N ALA A 923 -30.74 18.45 9.89
CA ALA A 923 -30.96 19.27 11.08
C ALA A 923 -30.18 18.67 12.25
N THR A 924 -29.18 19.38 12.74
CA THR A 924 -28.60 19.11 14.06
C THR A 924 -29.66 19.47 15.11
N GLU A 925 -30.57 18.54 15.43
CA GLU A 925 -31.13 18.58 16.77
C GLU A 925 -29.94 18.45 17.74
N PRO A 926 -29.80 19.35 18.74
CA PRO A 926 -28.78 19.17 19.74
C PRO A 926 -29.01 17.80 20.38
N THR A 927 -28.08 16.87 20.19
CA THR A 927 -28.07 15.58 20.87
C THR A 927 -27.73 15.79 22.34
N ARG A 928 -28.60 16.48 23.07
CA ARG A 928 -28.76 16.24 24.49
C ARG A 928 -29.13 14.76 24.62
N ALA A 929 -28.44 14.05 25.50
CA ALA A 929 -28.85 12.69 25.85
C ALA A 929 -30.33 12.75 26.26
N PRO A 930 -31.20 11.91 25.67
CA PRO A 930 -32.62 11.97 25.98
C PRO A 930 -32.78 11.71 27.48
N THR A 931 -33.57 12.56 28.13
CA THR A 931 -33.90 12.37 29.53
C THR A 931 -34.62 11.04 29.71
N LEU A 932 -34.52 10.46 30.91
CA LEU A 932 -35.25 9.23 31.24
C LEU A 932 -36.74 9.35 30.91
N SER A 933 -37.34 10.52 31.15
CA SER A 933 -38.75 10.80 30.81
C SER A 933 -39.03 10.73 29.30
N GLU A 934 -38.16 11.28 28.46
CA GLU A 934 -38.30 11.19 26.99
C GLU A 934 -38.12 9.74 26.48
N VAL A 935 -37.17 9.01 27.08
CA VAL A 935 -36.90 7.58 26.82
C VAL A 935 -38.13 6.73 27.16
N VAL A 936 -38.76 7.00 28.32
CA VAL A 936 -39.96 6.32 28.79
C VAL A 936 -41.17 6.68 27.93
N ALA A 937 -41.42 7.96 27.66
CA ALA A 937 -42.56 8.42 26.87
C ALA A 937 -42.59 7.77 25.48
N ARG A 938 -41.46 7.76 24.79
CA ARG A 938 -41.34 7.11 23.47
C ARG A 938 -41.63 5.61 23.51
N ARG A 939 -41.21 4.93 24.57
CA ARG A 939 -41.44 3.49 24.75
C ARG A 939 -42.88 3.20 25.16
N VAL A 940 -43.52 4.09 25.92
CA VAL A 940 -44.95 4.02 26.24
C VAL A 940 -45.79 4.16 24.97
N GLU A 941 -45.46 5.13 24.12
CA GLU A 941 -46.10 5.30 22.81
C GLU A 941 -45.94 4.04 21.96
N PHE A 942 -44.72 3.52 21.85
CA PHE A 942 -44.45 2.29 21.10
C PHE A 942 -45.23 1.08 21.65
N LEU A 943 -45.19 0.85 22.97
CA LEU A 943 -45.88 -0.28 23.60
C LEU A 943 -47.40 -0.16 23.52
N SER A 944 -47.93 1.07 23.49
CA SER A 944 -49.35 1.32 23.30
C SER A 944 -49.79 0.92 21.89
N ALA A 945 -48.97 1.23 20.88
CA ALA A 945 -49.20 0.81 19.50
C ALA A 945 -48.95 -0.68 19.27
N TYR A 946 -48.01 -1.29 20.00
CA TYR A 946 -47.71 -2.73 19.92
C TYR A 946 -48.84 -3.58 20.53
N GLN A 947 -49.33 -3.22 21.73
CA GLN A 947 -50.34 -3.99 22.45
C GLN A 947 -51.54 -3.11 22.81
N ASN A 948 -51.40 -2.27 23.84
CA ASN A 948 -52.42 -1.32 24.29
C ASN A 948 -51.86 -0.42 25.41
N ALA A 949 -52.64 0.61 25.79
CA ALA A 949 -52.28 1.57 26.83
C ALA A 949 -52.02 0.90 28.20
N ALA A 950 -52.75 -0.16 28.58
CA ALA A 950 -52.56 -0.84 29.86
C ALA A 950 -51.20 -1.56 29.92
N TYR A 951 -50.75 -2.12 28.80
CA TYR A 951 -49.44 -2.76 28.69
C TYR A 951 -48.30 -1.72 28.80
N ALA A 952 -48.46 -0.57 28.15
CA ALA A 952 -47.51 0.54 28.25
C ALA A 952 -47.43 1.14 29.66
N GLU A 953 -48.55 1.22 30.39
CA GLU A 953 -48.58 1.70 31.77
C GLU A 953 -47.82 0.76 32.73
N ARG A 954 -47.88 -0.56 32.51
CA ARG A 954 -47.08 -1.54 33.27
C ARG A 954 -45.57 -1.28 33.13
N TYR A 955 -45.12 -0.95 31.92
CA TYR A 955 -43.74 -0.57 31.66
C TYR A 955 -43.38 0.72 32.41
N LYS A 956 -44.20 1.76 32.25
CA LYS A 956 -43.99 3.09 32.87
C LYS A 956 -43.92 2.97 34.40
N ALA A 957 -44.91 2.35 35.03
CA ALA A 957 -44.98 2.19 36.49
C ALA A 957 -43.76 1.43 37.05
N ARG A 958 -43.25 0.43 36.32
CA ARG A 958 -42.05 -0.31 36.75
C ARG A 958 -40.80 0.57 36.67
N VAL A 959 -40.62 1.32 35.58
CA VAL A 959 -39.46 2.22 35.43
C VAL A 959 -39.53 3.34 36.46
N GLU A 960 -40.69 3.94 36.69
CA GLU A 960 -40.88 5.01 37.68
C GLU A 960 -40.59 4.54 39.11
N ARG A 961 -41.00 3.31 39.45
CA ARG A 961 -40.65 2.70 40.74
C ARG A 961 -39.14 2.57 40.93
N ILE A 962 -38.41 2.10 39.92
CA ILE A 962 -36.95 2.00 39.99
C ILE A 962 -36.31 3.39 40.03
N ALA A 963 -36.78 4.34 39.23
CA ALA A 963 -36.30 5.72 39.24
C ALA A 963 -36.54 6.42 40.59
N ALA A 964 -37.65 6.14 41.27
CA ALA A 964 -37.91 6.63 42.62
C ALA A 964 -36.93 6.04 43.65
N LEU A 965 -36.66 4.73 43.57
CA LEU A 965 -35.69 4.05 44.44
C LEU A 965 -34.26 4.53 44.19
N GLU A 966 -33.85 4.65 42.93
CA GLU A 966 -32.53 5.16 42.54
C GLU A 966 -32.34 6.59 43.04
N ARG A 967 -33.33 7.48 42.85
CA ARG A 967 -33.27 8.85 43.40
C ARG A 967 -33.17 8.90 44.92
N ALA A 968 -33.78 7.94 45.64
CA ALA A 968 -33.72 7.89 47.09
C ALA A 968 -32.37 7.39 47.62
N LEU A 969 -31.70 6.48 46.89
CA LEU A 969 -30.45 5.85 47.30
C LEU A 969 -29.19 6.51 46.71
N ALA A 970 -29.31 7.11 45.53
CA ALA A 970 -28.24 7.77 44.78
C ALA A 970 -28.78 9.03 44.08
N PRO A 971 -28.99 10.13 44.82
CA PRO A 971 -29.52 11.37 44.26
C PRO A 971 -28.66 11.90 43.11
N GLY A 972 -29.28 12.18 41.95
CA GLY A 972 -28.59 12.68 40.76
C GLY A 972 -28.18 11.61 39.75
N GLU A 973 -28.20 10.33 40.14
CA GLU A 973 -27.95 9.21 39.23
C GLU A 973 -29.24 8.73 38.55
N THR A 974 -29.12 8.33 37.28
CA THR A 974 -30.24 7.76 36.50
C THR A 974 -29.83 6.51 35.71
N ALA A 975 -28.62 6.00 35.92
CA ALA A 975 -28.04 4.94 35.11
C ALA A 975 -28.81 3.62 35.25
N LEU A 976 -29.24 3.28 36.48
CA LEU A 976 -30.02 2.07 36.75
C LEU A 976 -31.41 2.17 36.13
N ALA A 977 -32.13 3.27 36.34
CA ALA A 977 -33.45 3.46 35.78
C ALA A 977 -33.42 3.51 34.25
N ALA A 978 -32.39 4.11 33.64
CA ALA A 978 -32.18 4.07 32.19
C ALA A 978 -31.89 2.65 31.67
N ALA A 979 -31.03 1.89 32.36
CA ALA A 979 -30.76 0.49 32.02
C ALA A 979 -32.02 -0.38 32.11
N VAL A 980 -32.85 -0.18 33.14
CA VAL A 980 -34.15 -0.85 33.29
C VAL A 980 -35.12 -0.43 32.20
N ALA A 981 -35.24 0.87 31.90
CA ALA A 981 -36.08 1.38 30.82
C ALA A 981 -35.73 0.73 29.47
N HIS A 982 -34.44 0.56 29.18
CA HIS A 982 -33.99 -0.09 27.95
C HIS A 982 -34.24 -1.60 27.96
N SER A 983 -33.86 -2.29 29.03
CA SER A 983 -33.91 -3.76 29.11
C SER A 983 -35.34 -4.28 29.23
N LEU A 984 -36.17 -3.62 30.06
CA LEU A 984 -37.58 -3.99 30.23
C LEU A 984 -38.36 -3.80 28.93
N PHE A 985 -38.09 -2.73 28.18
CA PHE A 985 -38.73 -2.53 26.88
C PHE A 985 -38.37 -3.65 25.89
N LYS A 986 -37.11 -4.08 25.83
CA LYS A 986 -36.71 -5.22 24.99
C LYS A 986 -37.47 -6.50 25.35
N LEU A 987 -37.70 -6.74 26.65
CA LEU A 987 -38.45 -7.91 27.13
C LEU A 987 -39.97 -7.78 26.90
N MET A 988 -40.49 -6.55 26.82
CA MET A 988 -41.92 -6.29 26.62
C MET A 988 -42.30 -6.10 25.15
N ALA A 989 -41.38 -5.75 24.28
CA ALA A 989 -41.62 -5.56 22.84
C ALA A 989 -40.90 -6.64 22.02
N ILE A 990 -41.18 -7.92 22.34
CA ILE A 990 -40.59 -9.08 21.67
C ILE A 990 -40.96 -9.07 20.19
N LYS A 991 -40.00 -9.39 19.32
CA LYS A 991 -40.21 -9.50 17.88
C LYS A 991 -40.78 -10.86 17.50
N ASP A 992 -42.00 -11.12 17.97
CA ASP A 992 -42.82 -12.25 17.54
C ASP A 992 -43.37 -12.05 16.11
N GLU A 993 -44.01 -13.07 15.55
CA GLU A 993 -44.55 -13.04 14.19
C GLU A 993 -45.56 -11.91 13.96
N TYR A 994 -46.31 -11.49 14.98
CA TYR A 994 -47.32 -10.43 14.88
C TYR A 994 -46.69 -9.04 14.88
N GLU A 995 -45.73 -8.79 15.77
CA GLU A 995 -45.00 -7.53 15.83
C GLU A 995 -44.17 -7.31 14.57
N VAL A 996 -43.52 -8.36 14.08
CA VAL A 996 -42.80 -8.31 12.81
C VAL A 996 -43.75 -7.96 11.67
N ALA A 997 -44.92 -8.61 11.59
CA ALA A 997 -45.94 -8.29 10.58
C ALA A 997 -46.44 -6.84 10.69
N ARG A 998 -46.70 -6.35 11.91
CA ARG A 998 -47.13 -4.95 12.15
C ARG A 998 -46.08 -3.95 11.67
N LEU A 999 -44.81 -4.17 12.01
CA LEU A 999 -43.69 -3.28 11.63
C LEU A 999 -43.39 -3.27 10.12
N TYR A 1000 -43.88 -4.25 9.37
CA TYR A 1000 -43.82 -4.25 7.90
C TYR A 1000 -45.07 -3.67 7.24
N THR A 1001 -46.23 -3.71 7.92
CA THR A 1001 -47.53 -3.33 7.34
C THR A 1001 -48.04 -1.95 7.79
N ASP A 1002 -47.40 -1.31 8.78
CA ASP A 1002 -47.77 0.05 9.24
C ASP A 1002 -47.39 1.19 8.27
N GLY A 1003 -46.76 0.84 7.14
CA GLY A 1003 -46.32 1.75 6.08
C GLY A 1003 -45.11 2.63 6.43
N ALA A 1004 -44.58 2.58 7.66
CA ALA A 1004 -43.41 3.37 8.05
C ALA A 1004 -42.15 2.91 7.33
N PHE A 1005 -41.97 1.60 7.18
CA PHE A 1005 -40.84 1.04 6.46
C PHE A 1005 -40.94 1.29 4.95
N GLU A 1006 -42.13 1.19 4.36
CA GLU A 1006 -42.34 1.48 2.93
C GLU A 1006 -42.00 2.93 2.58
N ARG A 1007 -42.33 3.90 3.46
CA ARG A 1007 -41.91 5.31 3.29
C ARG A 1007 -40.39 5.54 3.41
N GLN A 1008 -39.68 4.62 4.06
CA GLN A 1008 -38.22 4.71 4.23
C GLN A 1008 -37.48 4.21 2.99
N LEU A 1009 -38.03 3.22 2.28
CA LEU A 1009 -37.51 2.68 1.03
C LEU A 1009 -37.64 3.70 -0.11
#